data_AF-A0A814C6C1-F1
#
_entry.id   AF-A0A814C6C1-F1
#
_cell.length_a   1.000
_cell.length_b   1.000
_cell.length_c   1.000
_cell.angle_alpha   90.00
_cell.angle_beta   90.00
_cell.angle_gamma   90.00
#
_symmetry.space_group_name_H-M   'P 1'
#
loop_
_entity.id
_entity.type
_entity.pdbx_description
1 polymer ?
#
loop_
_entity_poly.entity_id
_entity_poly.type
_entity_poly.pdbx_seq_one_letter_code
_entity_poly.pdbx_strand_id
1 'polypeptide(L)'
;MSKIFLIICLILLNIQQRLTFSDTNCKKFGKKFKFIEVDSKQKIFNVQVYNIRSLDEIHFECLDYCKSNVTIPLITFYLSQKLVFNNLLNLRLHSNFYSRKNIFFRFSNVKAIDLSLDIFALANNYTQIELLYSNLKILVNNSEKCNYTQFNEPIPFFSKVNFLIFGESCIYSLNTCPLMFKNLNLQNLIFNGLSFTFLKTNLLSFKTLNDNQKSVINSSVIEIQIDVFKVDINNNLFNENLITKLEFIFIYGVVRSIDKFTFYNLKFVKKIIISLYDESLLYSNNEFDWLFSLDQNLQKNITIDIVTLNSYTFPDSDFCLYKNFINLNQIDVFFKPTLNCSCLIVYLFGINKSKISCPDTIKYFENCNFTKFSKINCDKTLIFQDHVVFYDKFKLISQYMDFLSVILLPFACVLSILTNLLNIFILIGSKKYENKIRDKLCLLYEFILFNSLINLIYSFNYLFHLFNNCIMPGALYCSNYANNLFIQYYEIFIIDYFGNILKSLSNFLDIVISMTRYSMLEKNGFFQKIIKLSNLKRRVILGILIIFLCVLNIDKIGNSQVFLEYLDILFGDVALPIRNTFKLNKANNVLDAHWYYYINQDESYSSFYVILYILNIIINDVFLYVGILMSDLFLMFKFKSNLELAILMKKKLFQSDIKKLSDIHESKVRTVFAIWSNLFVLLLMRSFEMIPLVFTIYGEFSNRVCMYGGKSCTAFIQFANASSFYFLE
;
A
#
# COMPACT_ATOMS: atom_id res chain seq x y z
N MET A 1 -2.22 -34.39 -4.25
CA MET A 1 -2.41 -32.92 -4.30
C MET A 1 -1.11 -32.15 -3.98
N SER A 2 -0.57 -32.15 -2.74
CA SER A 2 0.62 -31.32 -2.44
C SER A 2 1.89 -31.68 -3.25
N LYS A 3 2.13 -32.97 -3.55
CA LYS A 3 3.24 -33.40 -4.42
C LYS A 3 3.10 -32.92 -5.87
N ILE A 4 1.87 -32.88 -6.41
CA ILE A 4 1.62 -32.42 -7.79
C ILE A 4 1.79 -30.90 -7.88
N PHE A 5 1.34 -30.15 -6.87
CA PHE A 5 1.55 -28.70 -6.80
C PHE A 5 3.03 -28.34 -6.66
N LEU A 6 3.79 -29.10 -5.84
CA LEU A 6 5.24 -28.95 -5.72
C LEU A 6 5.96 -29.26 -7.04
N ILE A 7 5.53 -30.31 -7.76
CA ILE A 7 6.11 -30.70 -9.05
C ILE A 7 5.79 -29.66 -10.13
N ILE A 8 4.59 -29.10 -10.18
CA ILE A 8 4.24 -28.03 -11.15
C ILE A 8 5.00 -26.74 -10.84
N CYS A 9 5.15 -26.36 -9.56
CA CYS A 9 6.02 -25.25 -9.17
C CYS A 9 7.49 -25.50 -9.54
N LEU A 10 7.99 -26.72 -9.32
CA LEU A 10 9.36 -27.11 -9.68
C LEU A 10 9.57 -27.14 -11.21
N ILE A 11 8.58 -27.56 -11.99
CA ILE A 11 8.62 -27.57 -13.46
C ILE A 11 8.57 -26.14 -14.00
N LEU A 12 7.70 -25.27 -13.48
CA LEU A 12 7.65 -23.86 -13.85
C LEU A 12 8.90 -23.08 -13.41
N LEU A 13 9.54 -23.47 -12.30
CA LEU A 13 10.85 -22.95 -11.88
C LEU A 13 12.03 -23.44 -12.75
N ASN A 14 11.90 -24.58 -13.43
CA ASN A 14 12.99 -25.21 -14.17
C ASN A 14 13.06 -24.87 -15.67
N ILE A 15 12.11 -24.11 -16.23
CA ILE A 15 12.25 -23.57 -17.59
C ILE A 15 13.16 -22.32 -17.52
N GLN A 16 14.38 -22.51 -17.02
CA GLN A 16 15.46 -21.55 -17.18
C GLN A 16 16.34 -22.02 -18.34
N GLN A 17 16.28 -21.29 -19.46
CA GLN A 17 17.33 -21.41 -20.46
C GLN A 17 18.64 -20.89 -19.85
N ARG A 18 19.50 -21.82 -19.43
CA ARG A 18 20.85 -21.47 -18.98
C ARG A 18 21.71 -21.20 -20.20
N LEU A 19 22.18 -19.97 -20.35
CA LEU A 19 23.26 -19.68 -21.30
C LEU A 19 24.51 -20.45 -20.88
N THR A 20 25.16 -21.05 -21.86
CA THR A 20 26.45 -21.71 -21.66
C THR A 20 27.54 -20.70 -22.00
N PHE A 21 28.24 -20.21 -20.96
CA PHE A 21 29.43 -19.39 -21.13
C PHE A 21 30.67 -20.30 -21.19
N SER A 22 31.55 -20.06 -22.14
CA SER A 22 32.81 -20.80 -22.31
C SER A 22 33.87 -20.37 -21.29
N ASP A 23 33.92 -19.08 -20.93
CA ASP A 23 34.83 -18.56 -19.90
C ASP A 23 34.35 -18.97 -18.49
N THR A 24 35.27 -19.50 -17.68
CA THR A 24 35.03 -19.90 -16.29
C THR A 24 34.55 -18.76 -15.38
N ASN A 25 35.02 -17.53 -15.58
CA ASN A 25 34.58 -16.36 -14.81
C ASN A 25 33.15 -15.98 -15.21
N CYS A 26 32.87 -15.93 -16.51
CA CYS A 26 31.52 -15.71 -17.03
C CYS A 26 30.56 -16.86 -16.71
N LYS A 27 31.04 -18.09 -16.51
CA LYS A 27 30.22 -19.21 -16.06
C LYS A 27 29.79 -19.07 -14.60
N LYS A 28 30.65 -18.54 -13.72
CA LYS A 28 30.28 -18.22 -12.33
C LYS A 28 29.30 -17.05 -12.28
N PHE A 29 29.58 -15.99 -13.02
CA PHE A 29 28.69 -14.82 -13.14
C PHE A 29 27.36 -15.18 -13.80
N GLY A 30 27.40 -16.04 -14.84
CA GLY A 30 26.29 -16.64 -15.56
C GLY A 30 25.21 -17.25 -14.67
N LYS A 31 25.60 -17.85 -13.53
CA LYS A 31 24.66 -18.44 -12.55
C LYS A 31 23.82 -17.41 -11.79
N LYS A 32 24.24 -16.14 -11.79
CA LYS A 32 23.52 -15.03 -11.13
C LYS A 32 22.52 -14.35 -12.05
N PHE A 33 22.53 -14.66 -13.34
CA PHE A 33 21.59 -14.10 -14.31
C PHE A 33 20.27 -14.85 -14.35
N LYS A 34 19.19 -14.08 -14.39
CA LYS A 34 17.86 -14.52 -14.78
C LYS A 34 17.41 -13.65 -15.95
N PHE A 35 17.20 -14.29 -17.09
CA PHE A 35 16.65 -13.63 -18.28
C PHE A 35 15.13 -13.66 -18.16
N ILE A 36 14.50 -12.48 -18.19
CA ILE A 36 13.05 -12.37 -18.23
C ILE A 36 12.66 -11.96 -19.64
N GLU A 37 11.79 -12.81 -20.21
CA GLU A 37 11.14 -12.66 -21.50
C GLU A 37 12.07 -12.84 -22.71
N VAL A 38 11.80 -13.94 -23.43
CA VAL A 38 12.30 -14.19 -24.79
C VAL A 38 11.04 -14.21 -25.64
N ASP A 39 10.72 -13.09 -26.31
CA ASP A 39 9.69 -13.14 -27.36
C ASP A 39 10.08 -14.24 -28.36
N SER A 40 9.10 -14.86 -29.01
CA SER A 40 9.26 -15.83 -30.11
C SER A 40 10.33 -15.45 -31.15
N LYS A 41 10.65 -14.16 -31.27
CA LYS A 41 11.73 -13.58 -32.11
C LYS A 41 13.10 -13.40 -31.42
N GLN A 42 13.33 -14.04 -30.27
CA GLN A 42 14.60 -14.01 -29.50
C GLN A 42 15.04 -12.62 -29.01
N LYS A 43 14.11 -11.70 -28.77
CA LYS A 43 14.43 -10.42 -28.11
C LYS A 43 14.38 -10.64 -26.59
N ILE A 44 15.51 -10.42 -25.93
CA ILE A 44 15.61 -10.38 -24.47
C ILE A 44 15.31 -8.94 -24.03
N PHE A 45 14.24 -8.73 -23.27
CA PHE A 45 13.86 -7.37 -22.85
C PHE A 45 14.47 -6.98 -21.51
N ASN A 46 14.70 -7.93 -20.60
CA ASN A 46 15.20 -7.63 -19.27
C ASN A 46 16.20 -8.69 -18.79
N VAL A 47 17.34 -8.23 -18.31
CA VAL A 47 18.36 -9.05 -17.67
C VAL A 47 18.44 -8.71 -16.20
N GLN A 48 18.13 -9.67 -15.35
CA GLN A 48 18.18 -9.51 -13.90
C GLN A 48 19.40 -10.22 -13.34
N VAL A 49 20.14 -9.52 -12.47
CA VAL A 49 21.33 -10.04 -11.82
C VAL A 49 21.11 -10.04 -10.31
N TYR A 50 21.08 -11.23 -9.72
CA TYR A 50 20.78 -11.43 -8.29
C TYR A 50 22.02 -11.75 -7.47
N ASN A 51 21.89 -11.58 -6.15
CA ASN A 51 22.88 -12.01 -5.16
C ASN A 51 24.28 -11.43 -5.39
N ILE A 52 24.34 -10.17 -5.82
CA ILE A 52 25.60 -9.43 -5.90
C ILE A 52 25.98 -8.99 -4.50
N ARG A 53 27.17 -9.37 -4.05
CA ARG A 53 27.75 -9.00 -2.75
C ARG A 53 28.75 -7.88 -2.87
N SER A 54 29.34 -7.68 -4.03
CA SER A 54 30.30 -6.60 -4.28
C SER A 54 30.29 -6.23 -5.76
N LEU A 55 30.62 -4.98 -6.06
CA LEU A 55 30.49 -4.43 -7.42
C LEU A 55 31.51 -5.01 -8.40
N ASP A 56 32.63 -5.53 -7.89
CA ASP A 56 33.64 -6.27 -8.66
C ASP A 56 33.14 -7.62 -9.18
N GLU A 57 32.04 -8.16 -8.62
CA GLU A 57 31.41 -9.36 -9.16
C GLU A 57 30.65 -9.10 -10.47
N ILE A 58 30.46 -7.84 -10.88
CA ILE A 58 29.71 -7.45 -12.07
C ILE A 58 30.66 -7.34 -13.26
N HIS A 59 30.63 -8.35 -14.13
CA HIS A 59 31.47 -8.44 -15.33
C HIS A 59 30.64 -8.23 -16.59
N PHE A 60 30.55 -6.98 -17.06
CA PHE A 60 29.75 -6.64 -18.24
C PHE A 60 30.31 -7.24 -19.53
N GLU A 61 31.62 -7.46 -19.60
CA GLU A 61 32.27 -8.17 -20.70
C GLU A 61 31.69 -9.58 -20.93
N CYS A 62 31.09 -10.19 -19.91
CA CYS A 62 30.44 -11.49 -20.04
C CYS A 62 29.12 -11.44 -20.83
N LEU A 63 28.48 -10.26 -20.93
CA LEU A 63 27.27 -10.08 -21.75
C LEU A 63 27.60 -10.04 -23.25
N ASP A 64 28.83 -9.68 -23.62
CA ASP A 64 29.28 -9.62 -25.02
C ASP A 64 29.32 -10.99 -25.69
N TYR A 65 29.42 -12.08 -24.92
CA TYR A 65 29.37 -13.46 -25.43
C TYR A 65 27.97 -13.91 -25.86
N CYS A 66 26.91 -13.14 -25.54
CA CYS A 66 25.58 -13.38 -26.07
C CYS A 66 25.59 -12.98 -27.56
N LYS A 67 25.31 -13.93 -28.47
CA LYS A 67 25.34 -13.75 -29.94
C LYS A 67 24.83 -12.37 -30.39
N SER A 68 25.51 -11.81 -31.39
CA SER A 68 25.44 -10.43 -31.93
C SER A 68 24.07 -9.81 -32.26
N ASN A 69 22.95 -10.53 -32.09
CA ASN A 69 21.62 -10.07 -32.47
C ASN A 69 20.69 -9.82 -31.27
N VAL A 70 21.14 -10.09 -30.03
CA VAL A 70 20.34 -9.84 -28.83
C VAL A 70 20.48 -8.38 -28.43
N THR A 71 19.38 -7.64 -28.41
CA THR A 71 19.34 -6.29 -27.83
C THR A 71 18.81 -6.38 -26.42
N ILE A 72 19.58 -5.91 -25.43
CA ILE A 72 19.17 -5.88 -24.02
C ILE A 72 18.87 -4.42 -23.64
N PRO A 73 17.60 -3.99 -23.61
CA PRO A 73 17.26 -2.61 -23.30
C PRO A 73 17.33 -2.31 -21.79
N LEU A 74 17.12 -3.31 -20.93
CA LEU A 74 17.09 -3.15 -19.48
C LEU A 74 17.95 -4.20 -18.76
N ILE A 75 18.79 -3.73 -17.83
CA ILE A 75 19.59 -4.56 -16.92
C ILE A 75 19.29 -4.11 -15.49
N THR A 76 18.77 -5.03 -14.68
CA THR A 76 18.40 -4.80 -13.28
C THR A 76 19.32 -5.55 -12.33
N PHE A 77 19.86 -4.84 -11.34
CA PHE A 77 20.77 -5.35 -10.31
C PHE A 77 20.09 -5.42 -8.95
N TYR A 78 20.02 -6.63 -8.39
CA TYR A 78 19.56 -6.89 -7.02
C TYR A 78 20.76 -7.17 -6.12
N LEU A 79 21.20 -6.12 -5.41
CA LEU A 79 22.31 -6.20 -4.48
C LEU A 79 21.82 -6.86 -3.19
N SER A 80 22.51 -7.93 -2.77
CA SER A 80 22.17 -8.70 -1.55
C SER A 80 22.42 -7.93 -0.26
N GLN A 81 23.26 -6.89 -0.33
CA GLN A 81 23.58 -6.00 0.77
C GLN A 81 23.68 -4.57 0.27
N LYS A 82 23.66 -3.59 1.19
CA LYS A 82 23.80 -2.18 0.82
C LYS A 82 25.23 -1.87 0.40
N LEU A 83 25.46 -1.53 -0.88
CA LEU A 83 26.82 -1.29 -1.41
C LEU A 83 27.11 0.18 -1.64
N VAL A 84 28.37 0.56 -1.44
CA VAL A 84 28.87 1.88 -1.85
C VAL A 84 29.26 1.78 -3.33
N PHE A 85 28.71 2.67 -4.15
CA PHE A 85 29.13 2.81 -5.53
C PHE A 85 30.50 3.44 -5.58
N ASN A 86 31.50 2.65 -5.95
CA ASN A 86 32.89 3.05 -6.05
C ASN A 86 33.50 2.47 -7.32
N ASN A 87 34.80 2.67 -7.47
CA ASN A 87 35.60 2.24 -8.62
C ASN A 87 35.62 0.72 -8.91
N LEU A 88 35.07 -0.11 -8.03
CA LEU A 88 34.95 -1.55 -8.28
C LEU A 88 33.88 -1.86 -9.35
N LEU A 89 32.91 -0.96 -9.57
CA LEU A 89 31.93 -1.12 -10.65
C LEU A 89 32.58 -0.75 -11.98
N ASN A 90 32.82 -1.73 -12.84
CA ASN A 90 33.41 -1.52 -14.16
C ASN A 90 32.38 -1.73 -15.28
N LEU A 91 31.88 -0.65 -15.87
CA LEU A 91 30.84 -0.67 -16.92
C LEU A 91 31.40 -0.75 -18.35
N ARG A 92 32.62 -1.31 -18.53
CA ARG A 92 33.20 -1.53 -19.86
C ARG A 92 32.35 -2.54 -20.64
N LEU A 93 31.54 -2.05 -21.57
CA LEU A 93 30.90 -2.88 -22.61
C LEU A 93 31.75 -2.83 -23.89
N HIS A 94 31.65 -3.84 -24.75
CA HIS A 94 32.28 -3.75 -26.06
C HIS A 94 31.60 -2.69 -26.94
N SER A 95 32.36 -2.04 -27.82
CA SER A 95 31.89 -1.06 -28.81
C SER A 95 30.63 -1.46 -29.58
N ASN A 96 30.40 -2.76 -29.79
CA ASN A 96 29.26 -3.27 -30.54
C ASN A 96 27.94 -3.11 -29.76
N PHE A 97 27.96 -3.24 -28.44
CA PHE A 97 26.79 -3.04 -27.56
C PHE A 97 26.31 -1.59 -27.60
N TYR A 98 27.25 -0.67 -27.72
CA TYR A 98 26.99 0.76 -27.73
C TYR A 98 26.34 1.27 -29.02
N SER A 99 26.44 0.54 -30.14
CA SER A 99 26.10 1.11 -31.44
C SER A 99 24.60 1.32 -31.70
N ARG A 100 23.66 0.80 -30.88
CA ARG A 100 22.25 0.70 -31.33
C ARG A 100 21.09 1.04 -30.38
N LYS A 101 21.19 1.17 -29.05
CA LYS A 101 20.00 1.43 -28.19
C LYS A 101 20.29 2.13 -26.85
N ASN A 102 19.25 2.72 -26.26
CA ASN A 102 19.21 3.18 -24.87
C ASN A 102 19.38 1.97 -23.94
N ILE A 103 20.35 2.05 -23.02
CA ILE A 103 20.55 1.04 -21.98
C ILE A 103 20.00 1.60 -20.69
N PHE A 104 19.11 0.84 -20.06
CA PHE A 104 18.55 1.18 -18.76
C PHE A 104 19.20 0.32 -17.67
N PHE A 105 19.91 0.95 -16.75
CA PHE A 105 20.46 0.31 -15.57
C PHE A 105 19.59 0.61 -14.36
N ARG A 106 19.16 -0.43 -13.67
CA ARG A 106 18.42 -0.29 -12.42
C ARG A 106 19.22 -0.92 -11.29
N PHE A 107 19.48 -0.16 -10.24
CA PHE A 107 20.20 -0.65 -9.06
C PHE A 107 19.32 -0.52 -7.82
N SER A 108 19.33 -1.57 -7.00
CA SER A 108 18.67 -1.57 -5.69
C SER A 108 19.69 -1.60 -4.55
N ASN A 109 19.34 -1.05 -3.39
CA ASN A 109 20.16 -1.09 -2.17
C ASN A 109 21.52 -0.39 -2.30
N VAL A 110 21.61 0.77 -2.95
CA VAL A 110 22.84 1.57 -2.94
C VAL A 110 22.96 2.32 -1.61
N LYS A 111 24.02 2.05 -0.86
CA LYS A 111 24.30 2.67 0.45
C LYS A 111 24.72 4.13 0.33
N ALA A 112 25.62 4.39 -0.61
CA ALA A 112 26.23 5.69 -0.85
C ALA A 112 26.92 5.70 -2.22
N ILE A 113 27.27 6.88 -2.71
CA ILE A 113 28.02 7.10 -3.95
C ILE A 113 29.38 7.72 -3.60
N ASP A 114 30.48 7.07 -3.99
CA ASP A 114 31.84 7.58 -3.85
C ASP A 114 32.24 8.33 -5.13
N LEU A 115 32.52 9.63 -5.00
CA LEU A 115 32.85 10.52 -6.13
C LEU A 115 34.30 10.43 -6.60
N SER A 116 35.09 9.49 -6.08
CA SER A 116 36.52 9.38 -6.42
C SER A 116 36.80 9.07 -7.90
N LEU A 117 35.86 8.45 -8.64
CA LEU A 117 36.03 8.08 -10.06
C LEU A 117 34.71 8.14 -10.85
N ASP A 118 34.79 8.45 -12.15
CA ASP A 118 33.65 8.42 -13.08
C ASP A 118 33.37 6.99 -13.55
N ILE A 119 32.50 6.30 -12.82
CA ILE A 119 32.09 4.93 -13.12
C ILE A 119 31.36 4.85 -14.48
N PHE A 120 30.70 5.94 -14.89
CA PHE A 120 29.88 6.01 -16.10
C PHE A 120 30.58 6.71 -17.27
N ALA A 121 31.88 7.02 -17.16
CA ALA A 121 32.68 7.62 -18.23
C ALA A 121 32.67 6.80 -19.53
N LEU A 122 32.40 5.51 -19.44
CA LEU A 122 32.38 4.59 -20.57
C LEU A 122 30.95 4.29 -21.04
N ALA A 123 29.94 4.81 -20.34
CA ALA A 123 28.56 4.68 -20.78
C ALA A 123 28.33 5.43 -22.10
N ASN A 124 27.24 5.14 -22.78
CA ASN A 124 26.85 5.91 -23.97
C ASN A 124 26.01 7.11 -23.60
N ASN A 125 25.97 8.12 -24.47
CA ASN A 125 25.11 9.31 -24.38
C ASN A 125 23.58 9.03 -24.41
N TYR A 126 23.12 7.83 -24.09
CA TYR A 126 21.70 7.46 -23.96
C TYR A 126 21.48 6.48 -22.80
N THR A 127 22.33 6.58 -21.78
CA THR A 127 22.23 5.71 -20.61
C THR A 127 21.22 6.28 -19.63
N GLN A 128 20.32 5.43 -19.15
CA GLN A 128 19.37 5.74 -18.09
C GLN A 128 19.75 4.94 -16.84
N ILE A 129 19.74 5.60 -15.68
CA ILE A 129 20.00 4.97 -14.39
C ILE A 129 18.79 5.16 -13.49
N GLU A 130 18.31 4.09 -12.88
CA GLU A 130 17.33 4.13 -11.80
C GLU A 130 17.91 3.55 -10.52
N LEU A 131 17.71 4.26 -9.42
CA LEU A 131 18.11 3.85 -8.08
C LEU A 131 16.86 3.55 -7.24
N LEU A 132 16.85 2.40 -6.58
CA LEU A 132 15.77 1.91 -5.73
C LEU A 132 16.31 1.54 -4.34
N TYR A 133 15.52 1.71 -3.29
CA TYR A 133 15.87 1.35 -1.89
C TYR A 133 17.25 1.90 -1.46
N SER A 134 17.65 3.03 -2.04
CA SER A 134 18.99 3.57 -1.95
C SER A 134 19.02 4.78 -1.04
N ASN A 135 20.12 4.97 -0.30
CA ASN A 135 20.33 6.18 0.49
C ASN A 135 21.23 7.12 -0.27
N LEU A 136 20.77 8.36 -0.48
CA LEU A 136 21.52 9.38 -1.21
C LEU A 136 22.55 10.06 -0.33
N LYS A 137 23.49 9.25 0.14
CA LYS A 137 24.69 9.69 0.83
C LYS A 137 25.84 9.73 -0.16
N ILE A 138 26.62 10.80 -0.08
CA ILE A 138 27.85 10.94 -0.86
C ILE A 138 29.03 10.69 0.05
N LEU A 139 29.95 9.87 -0.42
CA LEU A 139 31.25 9.67 0.17
C LEU A 139 32.31 10.32 -0.70
N VAL A 140 33.29 10.90 -0.04
CA VAL A 140 34.49 11.44 -0.65
C VAL A 140 35.66 10.83 0.11
N ASN A 141 36.42 9.96 -0.56
CA ASN A 141 37.50 9.21 0.08
C ASN A 141 37.02 8.52 1.37
N ASN A 142 35.88 7.82 1.30
CA ASN A 142 35.20 7.16 2.43
C ASN A 142 34.69 8.07 3.57
N SER A 143 34.77 9.40 3.42
CA SER A 143 34.24 10.34 4.41
C SER A 143 32.98 11.04 3.91
N GLU A 144 31.95 11.16 4.76
CA GLU A 144 30.76 11.97 4.49
C GLU A 144 31.13 13.47 4.60
N LYS A 145 31.85 14.00 3.61
CA LYS A 145 32.23 15.41 3.57
C LYS A 145 31.81 16.04 2.24
N CYS A 146 30.80 16.91 2.29
CA CYS A 146 30.53 17.86 1.22
C CYS A 146 31.44 19.09 1.39
N ASN A 147 32.76 18.87 1.37
CA ASN A 147 33.76 19.93 1.44
C ASN A 147 34.59 19.94 0.16
N TYR A 148 34.62 21.10 -0.48
CA TYR A 148 35.15 21.32 -1.80
C TYR A 148 36.67 21.48 -1.84
N THR A 149 37.24 21.97 -0.74
CA THR A 149 38.68 22.30 -0.62
C THR A 149 39.60 21.10 -0.81
N GLN A 150 39.05 19.88 -0.77
CA GLN A 150 39.83 18.64 -0.90
C GLN A 150 39.88 18.11 -2.33
N PHE A 151 39.20 18.75 -3.28
CA PHE A 151 39.17 18.29 -4.67
C PHE A 151 39.96 19.23 -5.57
N ASN A 152 41.16 18.83 -5.94
CA ASN A 152 41.93 19.57 -6.94
C ASN A 152 41.26 19.53 -8.32
N GLU A 153 40.61 18.40 -8.68
CA GLU A 153 39.74 18.28 -9.87
C GLU A 153 38.66 17.20 -9.65
N PRO A 154 37.45 17.55 -9.16
CA PRO A 154 36.41 16.54 -8.97
C PRO A 154 35.91 16.02 -10.32
N ILE A 155 35.93 14.70 -10.50
CA ILE A 155 35.57 13.99 -11.73
C ILE A 155 34.03 13.90 -11.82
N PRO A 156 33.38 14.20 -12.96
CA PRO A 156 31.93 14.02 -13.12
C PRO A 156 31.54 12.56 -12.89
N PHE A 157 30.62 12.25 -11.97
CA PHE A 157 30.26 10.86 -11.70
C PHE A 157 29.27 10.26 -12.73
N PHE A 158 28.41 11.09 -13.33
CA PHE A 158 27.38 10.67 -14.29
C PHE A 158 27.57 11.34 -15.67
N SER A 159 28.81 11.55 -16.11
CA SER A 159 29.15 12.39 -17.28
C SER A 159 28.42 12.02 -18.57
N LYS A 160 28.11 10.73 -18.76
CA LYS A 160 27.43 10.18 -19.95
C LYS A 160 26.05 9.60 -19.67
N VAL A 161 25.42 9.99 -18.56
CA VAL A 161 24.05 9.59 -18.24
C VAL A 161 23.12 10.68 -18.72
N ASN A 162 22.04 10.32 -19.41
CA ASN A 162 21.03 11.27 -19.86
C ASN A 162 19.85 11.35 -18.92
N PHE A 163 19.50 10.22 -18.31
CA PHE A 163 18.31 10.08 -17.48
C PHE A 163 18.73 9.49 -16.13
N LEU A 164 18.47 10.23 -15.06
CA LEU A 164 18.76 9.77 -13.70
C LEU A 164 17.48 9.78 -12.88
N ILE A 165 17.09 8.61 -12.39
CA ILE A 165 15.82 8.37 -11.68
C ILE A 165 16.12 7.88 -10.27
N PHE A 166 15.57 8.56 -9.28
CA PHE A 166 15.53 8.10 -7.90
C PHE A 166 14.10 7.64 -7.62
N GLY A 167 13.88 6.33 -7.54
CA GLY A 167 12.55 5.77 -7.33
C GLY A 167 12.00 6.04 -5.93
N GLU A 168 10.72 5.73 -5.70
CA GLU A 168 9.96 6.11 -4.49
C GLU A 168 10.55 5.58 -3.17
N SER A 169 11.30 4.49 -3.26
CA SER A 169 11.97 3.84 -2.13
C SER A 169 13.33 4.45 -1.79
N CYS A 170 13.83 5.42 -2.56
CA CYS A 170 15.02 6.16 -2.22
C CYS A 170 14.80 7.04 -0.99
N ILE A 171 15.84 7.14 -0.16
CA ILE A 171 15.86 7.98 1.04
C ILE A 171 16.75 9.20 0.74
N TYR A 172 16.17 10.38 0.89
CA TYR A 172 16.80 11.67 0.68
C TYR A 172 17.29 12.27 2.00
N SER A 173 18.24 13.20 1.91
CA SER A 173 18.71 14.00 3.04
C SER A 173 18.33 15.46 2.87
N LEU A 174 18.03 16.13 3.98
CA LEU A 174 17.83 17.58 4.02
C LEU A 174 19.09 18.38 3.62
N ASN A 175 20.27 17.76 3.62
CA ASN A 175 21.52 18.39 3.22
C ASN A 175 22.22 17.57 2.14
N THR A 176 21.45 17.15 1.13
CA THR A 176 22.01 16.40 0.00
C THR A 176 23.08 17.25 -0.66
N CYS A 177 24.26 16.66 -0.83
CA CYS A 177 25.41 17.38 -1.33
C CYS A 177 25.28 17.53 -2.85
N PRO A 178 25.22 18.76 -3.39
CA PRO A 178 24.97 18.97 -4.82
C PRO A 178 26.14 18.51 -5.71
N LEU A 179 27.31 18.19 -5.14
CA LEU A 179 28.49 17.74 -5.89
C LEU A 179 28.30 16.40 -6.63
N MET A 180 27.34 15.55 -6.26
CA MET A 180 27.04 14.35 -7.08
C MET A 180 26.63 14.71 -8.50
N PHE A 181 26.14 15.93 -8.72
CA PHE A 181 25.70 16.40 -10.02
C PHE A 181 26.74 17.30 -10.69
N LYS A 182 27.99 17.29 -10.24
CA LYS A 182 29.04 18.09 -10.89
C LYS A 182 29.25 17.67 -12.35
N ASN A 183 29.37 18.66 -13.24
CA ASN A 183 29.68 18.56 -14.66
C ASN A 183 28.74 17.59 -15.39
N LEU A 184 27.49 17.51 -14.95
CA LEU A 184 26.49 16.67 -15.57
C LEU A 184 25.79 17.38 -16.72
N ASN A 185 25.43 16.60 -17.74
CA ASN A 185 24.57 17.04 -18.82
C ASN A 185 23.38 16.08 -18.95
N LEU A 186 22.41 16.23 -18.03
CA LEU A 186 21.22 15.39 -17.97
C LEU A 186 20.11 15.96 -18.85
N GLN A 187 19.45 15.08 -19.60
CA GLN A 187 18.18 15.40 -20.20
C GLN A 187 17.10 15.44 -19.13
N ASN A 188 16.96 14.37 -18.33
CA ASN A 188 15.93 14.28 -17.29
C ASN A 188 16.52 13.83 -15.95
N LEU A 189 16.06 14.48 -14.89
CA LEU A 189 16.36 14.15 -13.50
C LEU A 189 15.04 13.95 -12.75
N ILE A 190 14.81 12.75 -12.23
CA ILE A 190 13.53 12.34 -11.65
C ILE A 190 13.72 12.00 -10.17
N PHE A 191 12.95 12.66 -9.29
CA PHE A 191 12.91 12.40 -7.85
C PHE A 191 11.53 11.92 -7.43
N ASN A 192 11.42 10.63 -7.11
CA ASN A 192 10.14 10.04 -6.70
C ASN A 192 10.09 9.81 -5.18
N GLY A 193 8.86 9.78 -4.65
CA GLY A 193 8.59 9.40 -3.26
C GLY A 193 9.04 10.44 -2.22
N LEU A 194 9.06 11.73 -2.59
CA LEU A 194 9.19 12.80 -1.61
C LEU A 194 7.91 12.87 -0.78
N SER A 195 8.04 12.85 0.54
CA SER A 195 6.86 12.87 1.41
C SER A 195 7.11 13.60 2.72
N PHE A 196 6.08 14.29 3.20
CA PHE A 196 6.07 14.88 4.54
C PHE A 196 4.80 14.48 5.27
N THR A 197 4.85 13.29 5.88
CA THR A 197 3.77 12.76 6.71
C THR A 197 4.34 12.19 8.00
N PHE A 198 3.46 11.90 8.97
CA PHE A 198 3.88 11.24 10.20
C PHE A 198 4.45 9.82 9.96
N LEU A 199 4.14 9.19 8.81
CA LEU A 199 4.60 7.84 8.46
C LEU A 199 5.93 7.82 7.71
N LYS A 200 6.22 8.88 6.94
CA LYS A 200 7.45 9.00 6.17
C LYS A 200 7.80 10.48 5.98
N THR A 201 8.94 10.86 6.55
CA THR A 201 9.62 12.13 6.26
C THR A 201 10.78 11.85 5.32
N ASN A 202 10.58 12.17 4.05
CA ASN A 202 11.55 11.94 2.99
C ASN A 202 11.67 13.22 2.16
N LEU A 203 12.33 14.21 2.75
CA LEU A 203 12.49 15.52 2.15
C LEU A 203 13.86 15.61 1.49
N LEU A 204 13.85 16.08 0.24
CA LEU A 204 15.05 16.44 -0.49
C LEU A 204 15.29 17.93 -0.32
N SER A 205 16.45 18.29 0.21
CA SER A 205 16.99 19.64 0.06
C SER A 205 18.48 19.60 -0.15
N PHE A 206 18.97 20.56 -0.93
CA PHE A 206 20.38 20.66 -1.24
C PHE A 206 21.09 21.58 -0.26
N LYS A 207 22.29 21.19 0.13
CA LYS A 207 23.16 22.06 0.92
C LYS A 207 23.48 23.31 0.11
N THR A 208 23.30 24.49 0.71
CA THR A 208 23.72 25.76 0.11
C THR A 208 25.24 25.81 0.01
N LEU A 209 25.74 26.19 -1.17
CA LEU A 209 27.16 26.35 -1.42
C LEU A 209 27.54 27.83 -1.31
N ASN A 210 28.74 28.09 -0.81
CA ASN A 210 29.32 29.43 -0.82
C ASN A 210 29.54 29.88 -2.28
N ASP A 211 29.53 31.19 -2.56
CA ASP A 211 29.62 31.70 -3.93
C ASP A 211 30.86 31.21 -4.70
N ASN A 212 32.00 31.07 -4.02
CA ASN A 212 33.23 30.51 -4.62
C ASN A 212 33.09 29.02 -5.02
N GLN A 213 32.12 28.31 -4.46
CA GLN A 213 31.85 26.90 -4.74
C GLN A 213 30.75 26.70 -5.79
N LYS A 214 29.95 27.73 -6.08
CA LYS A 214 28.83 27.67 -7.02
C LYS A 214 29.28 27.36 -8.45
N SER A 215 30.39 27.95 -8.88
CA SER A 215 30.90 27.85 -10.25
C SER A 215 31.35 26.44 -10.67
N VAL A 216 31.66 25.54 -9.75
CA VAL A 216 32.25 24.24 -10.12
C VAL A 216 31.24 23.15 -10.35
N ILE A 217 29.99 23.28 -9.90
CA ILE A 217 29.00 22.26 -10.24
C ILE A 217 28.81 22.21 -11.75
N ASN A 218 28.74 23.36 -12.44
CA ASN A 218 28.62 23.47 -13.90
C ASN A 218 27.79 22.34 -14.55
N SER A 219 26.57 22.12 -14.03
CA SER A 219 25.68 21.08 -14.53
C SER A 219 24.54 21.68 -15.32
N SER A 220 24.19 21.01 -16.41
CA SER A 220 23.00 21.28 -17.20
C SER A 220 22.01 20.13 -17.05
N VAL A 221 20.87 20.44 -16.44
CA VAL A 221 19.70 19.56 -16.40
C VAL A 221 18.62 20.26 -17.22
N ILE A 222 18.08 19.59 -18.24
CA ILE A 222 17.06 20.18 -19.12
C ILE A 222 15.67 20.05 -18.46
N GLU A 223 15.37 18.88 -17.91
CA GLU A 223 14.09 18.53 -17.32
C GLU A 223 14.25 17.97 -15.91
N ILE A 224 13.44 18.45 -14.97
CA ILE A 224 13.29 17.88 -13.64
C ILE A 224 11.85 17.39 -13.45
N GLN A 225 11.69 16.15 -13.02
CA GLN A 225 10.43 15.60 -12.54
C GLN A 225 10.52 15.30 -11.04
N ILE A 226 9.47 15.65 -10.30
CA ILE A 226 9.38 15.40 -8.87
C ILE A 226 8.00 14.86 -8.53
N ASP A 227 7.95 13.69 -7.89
CA ASP A 227 6.71 13.11 -7.37
C ASP A 227 6.65 13.34 -5.84
N VAL A 228 5.64 14.09 -5.40
CA VAL A 228 5.49 14.57 -4.02
C VAL A 228 4.19 14.10 -3.34
N PHE A 229 4.25 13.92 -2.02
CA PHE A 229 3.08 13.68 -1.18
C PHE A 229 3.11 14.52 0.11
N LYS A 230 2.24 15.53 0.16
CA LYS A 230 2.09 16.53 1.23
C LYS A 230 3.37 17.32 1.54
N VAL A 231 4.22 17.53 0.54
CA VAL A 231 5.48 18.27 0.67
C VAL A 231 5.27 19.76 0.44
N ASP A 232 5.98 20.59 1.21
CA ASP A 232 6.15 22.01 0.94
C ASP A 232 7.31 22.20 -0.04
N ILE A 233 7.02 22.65 -1.26
CA ILE A 233 8.03 22.90 -2.29
C ILE A 233 8.65 24.27 -1.99
N ASN A 234 9.97 24.30 -1.84
CA ASN A 234 10.71 25.52 -1.53
C ASN A 234 11.97 25.66 -2.41
N ASN A 235 12.65 26.80 -2.25
CA ASN A 235 13.88 27.13 -2.96
C ASN A 235 15.03 26.11 -2.75
N ASN A 236 15.05 25.37 -1.64
CA ASN A 236 16.12 24.40 -1.38
C ASN A 236 16.01 23.14 -2.24
N LEU A 237 14.84 22.88 -2.83
CA LEU A 237 14.62 21.77 -3.76
C LEU A 237 15.24 22.09 -5.14
N PHE A 238 15.16 23.35 -5.56
CA PHE A 238 15.68 23.83 -6.84
C PHE A 238 16.94 24.68 -6.66
N ASN A 239 18.06 24.02 -6.30
CA ASN A 239 19.33 24.72 -6.15
C ASN A 239 19.80 25.30 -7.49
N GLU A 240 19.93 26.63 -7.56
CA GLU A 240 20.35 27.38 -8.77
C GLU A 240 21.61 26.83 -9.45
N ASN A 241 22.54 26.27 -8.65
CA ASN A 241 23.82 25.79 -9.14
C ASN A 241 23.72 24.45 -9.87
N LEU A 242 22.72 23.64 -9.52
CA LEU A 242 22.43 22.37 -10.18
C LEU A 242 21.72 22.59 -11.52
N ILE A 243 21.06 23.74 -11.67
CA ILE A 243 19.92 23.89 -12.56
C ILE A 243 20.15 25.04 -13.55
N THR A 244 21.39 25.19 -14.02
CA THR A 244 21.80 26.34 -14.86
C THR A 244 21.14 26.37 -16.24
N LYS A 245 20.55 25.27 -16.72
CA LYS A 245 19.88 25.16 -18.03
C LYS A 245 18.49 24.49 -17.96
N LEU A 246 17.79 24.58 -16.84
CA LEU A 246 16.45 24.01 -16.75
C LEU A 246 15.51 24.66 -17.73
N GLU A 247 14.81 23.84 -18.48
CA GLU A 247 13.74 24.31 -19.36
C GLU A 247 12.38 23.81 -18.87
N PHE A 248 12.33 22.61 -18.28
CA PHE A 248 11.07 21.96 -17.91
C PHE A 248 11.06 21.49 -16.45
N ILE A 249 9.98 21.81 -15.75
CA ILE A 249 9.71 21.31 -14.39
C ILE A 249 8.39 20.53 -14.44
N PHE A 250 8.40 19.31 -13.93
CA PHE A 250 7.21 18.50 -13.75
C PHE A 250 7.08 18.15 -12.27
N ILE A 251 5.94 18.50 -11.67
CA ILE A 251 5.60 18.20 -10.29
C ILE A 251 4.34 17.35 -10.32
N TYR A 252 4.42 16.13 -9.82
CA TYR A 252 3.29 15.21 -9.72
C TYR A 252 2.93 14.98 -8.25
N GLY A 253 1.65 14.86 -7.95
CA GLY A 253 1.18 14.33 -6.68
C GLY A 253 0.39 15.30 -5.80
N VAL A 254 0.57 15.23 -4.48
CA VAL A 254 -0.14 16.09 -3.52
C VAL A 254 0.85 17.11 -2.97
N VAL A 255 0.72 18.37 -3.39
CA VAL A 255 1.58 19.47 -2.92
C VAL A 255 0.88 20.20 -1.78
N ARG A 256 1.55 20.38 -0.65
CA ARG A 256 0.96 21.10 0.50
C ARG A 256 1.01 22.61 0.30
N SER A 257 2.17 23.12 -0.10
CA SER A 257 2.37 24.53 -0.43
C SER A 257 3.57 24.69 -1.37
N ILE A 258 3.63 25.82 -2.06
CA ILE A 258 4.80 26.25 -2.84
C ILE A 258 5.25 27.59 -2.29
N ASP A 259 6.50 27.66 -1.82
CA ASP A 259 7.09 28.90 -1.29
C ASP A 259 7.17 29.96 -2.39
N LYS A 260 6.94 31.22 -2.00
CA LYS A 260 6.92 32.36 -2.90
C LYS A 260 8.18 32.46 -3.76
N PHE A 261 9.35 32.10 -3.26
CA PHE A 261 10.62 32.26 -3.97
C PHE A 261 11.13 30.99 -4.64
N THR A 262 10.34 29.91 -4.63
CA THR A 262 10.73 28.59 -5.14
C THR A 262 11.33 28.65 -6.55
N PHE A 263 10.69 29.40 -7.46
CA PHE A 263 11.09 29.46 -8.86
C PHE A 263 11.77 30.78 -9.25
N TYR A 264 11.97 31.69 -8.29
CA TYR A 264 12.45 33.06 -8.54
C TYR A 264 13.80 33.11 -9.27
N ASN A 265 14.69 32.15 -8.98
CA ASN A 265 16.05 32.10 -9.54
C ASN A 265 16.16 31.31 -10.87
N LEU A 266 15.07 30.74 -11.39
CA LEU A 266 15.10 29.81 -12.52
C LEU A 266 14.94 30.50 -13.88
N LYS A 267 15.98 31.22 -14.32
CA LYS A 267 15.96 32.10 -15.50
C LYS A 267 15.66 31.43 -16.86
N PHE A 268 15.88 30.12 -16.97
CA PHE A 268 15.79 29.40 -18.25
C PHE A 268 14.50 28.59 -18.41
N VAL A 269 13.68 28.51 -17.36
CA VAL A 269 12.47 27.67 -17.37
C VAL A 269 11.48 28.21 -18.40
N LYS A 270 11.03 27.32 -19.27
CA LYS A 270 10.03 27.59 -20.31
C LYS A 270 8.67 27.04 -19.92
N LYS A 271 8.63 25.93 -19.18
CA LYS A 271 7.38 25.25 -18.84
C LYS A 271 7.45 24.62 -17.46
N ILE A 272 6.36 24.79 -16.71
CA ILE A 272 6.12 24.14 -15.42
C ILE A 272 4.83 23.35 -15.55
N ILE A 273 4.84 22.06 -15.26
CA ILE A 273 3.63 21.24 -15.19
C ILE A 273 3.45 20.82 -13.75
N ILE A 274 2.31 21.15 -13.17
CA ILE A 274 1.92 20.73 -11.83
C ILE A 274 0.69 19.84 -12.00
N SER A 275 0.90 18.53 -11.99
CA SER A 275 -0.19 17.56 -12.05
C SER A 275 -0.54 17.11 -10.63
N LEU A 276 -1.68 17.59 -10.15
CA LEU A 276 -2.11 17.34 -8.79
C LEU A 276 -3.06 16.14 -8.72
N TYR A 277 -2.80 15.24 -7.76
CA TYR A 277 -3.78 14.22 -7.35
C TYR A 277 -4.89 14.84 -6.50
N ASP A 278 -4.59 15.96 -5.84
CA ASP A 278 -5.48 16.65 -4.93
C ASP A 278 -5.35 18.17 -5.08
N GLU A 279 -6.47 18.87 -4.98
CA GLU A 279 -6.58 20.31 -5.11
C GLU A 279 -6.12 21.06 -3.85
N SER A 280 -5.64 20.38 -2.80
CA SER A 280 -5.10 20.99 -1.57
C SER A 280 -4.14 22.16 -1.78
N LEU A 281 -3.34 22.14 -2.85
CA LEU A 281 -2.48 23.27 -3.22
C LEU A 281 -3.28 24.55 -3.50
N LEU A 282 -4.40 24.44 -4.22
CA LEU A 282 -5.29 25.54 -4.62
C LEU A 282 -5.98 26.18 -3.39
N TYR A 283 -6.03 25.44 -2.28
CA TYR A 283 -6.67 25.84 -1.04
C TYR A 283 -5.69 26.37 0.02
N SER A 284 -4.37 26.40 -0.24
CA SER A 284 -3.39 26.84 0.75
C SER A 284 -3.38 28.37 0.91
N ASN A 285 -3.28 28.90 2.14
CA ASN A 285 -3.47 30.34 2.47
C ASN A 285 -2.62 31.35 1.65
N ASN A 286 -1.55 30.92 0.97
CA ASN A 286 -0.65 31.74 0.15
C ASN A 286 -0.88 31.49 -1.37
N GLU A 287 -2.15 31.27 -1.70
CA GLU A 287 -2.77 30.57 -2.85
C GLU A 287 -1.98 30.56 -4.16
N PHE A 288 -1.37 31.67 -4.58
CA PHE A 288 -0.56 31.72 -5.80
C PHE A 288 0.61 32.72 -5.72
N ASP A 289 1.10 33.05 -4.53
CA ASP A 289 2.13 34.09 -4.36
C ASP A 289 3.42 33.80 -5.16
N TRP A 290 3.71 32.52 -5.34
CA TRP A 290 4.82 32.03 -6.15
C TRP A 290 4.65 32.34 -7.64
N LEU A 291 3.42 32.41 -8.18
CA LEU A 291 3.15 32.82 -9.57
C LEU A 291 3.56 34.28 -9.79
N PHE A 292 3.27 35.17 -8.83
CA PHE A 292 3.66 36.57 -8.94
C PHE A 292 5.19 36.76 -8.92
N SER A 293 5.91 35.87 -8.23
CA SER A 293 7.37 35.90 -8.22
C SER A 293 7.98 35.56 -9.57
N LEU A 294 7.29 34.74 -10.38
CA LEU A 294 7.72 34.35 -11.71
C LEU A 294 7.62 35.53 -12.67
N ASP A 295 6.46 36.20 -12.70
CA ASP A 295 6.17 37.30 -13.65
C ASP A 295 7.18 38.44 -13.60
N GLN A 296 7.72 38.77 -12.42
CA GLN A 296 8.65 39.90 -12.25
C GLN A 296 10.04 39.67 -12.86
N ASN A 297 10.45 38.41 -13.08
CA ASN A 297 11.81 38.05 -13.47
C ASN A 297 11.93 37.49 -14.89
N LEU A 298 10.82 37.23 -15.57
CA LEU A 298 10.82 36.50 -16.82
C LEU A 298 10.76 37.45 -18.01
N GLN A 299 11.65 37.21 -18.97
CA GLN A 299 11.61 37.87 -20.29
C GLN A 299 10.85 37.04 -21.33
N LYS A 300 10.33 35.86 -20.94
CA LYS A 300 9.76 34.85 -21.83
C LYS A 300 8.46 34.31 -21.28
N ASN A 301 7.57 33.91 -22.19
CA ASN A 301 6.32 33.26 -21.85
C ASN A 301 6.61 31.90 -21.19
N ILE A 302 6.12 31.70 -19.96
CA ILE A 302 6.11 30.41 -19.30
C ILE A 302 4.73 29.78 -19.46
N THR A 303 4.70 28.50 -19.80
CA THR A 303 3.46 27.72 -19.74
C THR A 303 3.38 26.98 -18.42
N ILE A 304 2.27 27.13 -17.70
CA ILE A 304 1.97 26.44 -16.45
C ILE A 304 0.76 25.54 -16.65
N ASP A 305 0.97 24.23 -16.71
CA ASP A 305 -0.14 23.28 -16.84
C ASP A 305 -0.53 22.76 -15.46
N ILE A 306 -1.70 23.14 -14.96
CA ILE A 306 -2.25 22.61 -13.70
C ILE A 306 -3.25 21.51 -14.04
N VAL A 307 -2.79 20.27 -13.96
CA VAL A 307 -3.61 19.09 -14.31
C VAL A 307 -4.16 18.47 -13.04
N THR A 308 -5.42 18.73 -12.72
CA THR A 308 -6.14 17.98 -11.69
C THR A 308 -6.52 16.62 -12.28
N LEU A 309 -6.06 15.54 -11.66
CA LEU A 309 -6.37 14.18 -12.12
C LEU A 309 -7.80 13.76 -11.77
N ASN A 310 -8.41 14.42 -10.79
CA ASN A 310 -9.81 14.27 -10.44
C ASN A 310 -10.68 15.24 -11.25
N SER A 311 -11.94 14.87 -11.47
CA SER A 311 -12.95 15.68 -12.15
C SER A 311 -13.44 16.84 -11.26
N TYR A 312 -12.54 17.73 -10.85
CA TYR A 312 -12.94 18.94 -10.15
C TYR A 312 -13.84 19.75 -11.06
N THR A 313 -15.06 20.02 -10.63
CA THR A 313 -16.06 20.69 -11.46
C THR A 313 -15.93 22.21 -11.40
N PHE A 314 -14.96 22.75 -10.64
CA PHE A 314 -14.74 24.18 -10.43
C PHE A 314 -16.06 24.92 -10.14
N PRO A 315 -16.84 24.57 -9.11
CA PRO A 315 -18.14 25.17 -8.88
C PRO A 315 -18.01 26.68 -8.59
N ASP A 316 -19.03 27.45 -8.93
CA ASP A 316 -19.02 28.92 -8.73
C ASP A 316 -18.91 29.34 -7.25
N SER A 317 -19.24 28.44 -6.31
CA SER A 317 -19.01 28.62 -4.86
C SER A 317 -17.55 28.89 -4.53
N ASP A 318 -16.64 28.38 -5.36
CA ASP A 318 -15.21 28.35 -5.10
C ASP A 318 -14.51 29.58 -5.71
N PHE A 319 -15.28 30.50 -6.30
CA PHE A 319 -14.77 31.73 -6.91
C PHE A 319 -13.82 32.50 -5.99
N CYS A 320 -14.11 32.53 -4.70
CA CYS A 320 -13.29 33.24 -3.72
C CYS A 320 -11.85 32.71 -3.60
N LEU A 321 -11.63 31.42 -3.85
CA LEU A 321 -10.30 30.81 -3.81
C LEU A 321 -9.43 31.23 -5.01
N TYR A 322 -10.08 31.57 -6.11
CA TYR A 322 -9.43 31.97 -7.35
C TYR A 322 -9.60 33.47 -7.65
N LYS A 323 -10.20 34.26 -6.76
CA LYS A 323 -10.47 35.68 -7.00
C LYS A 323 -9.19 36.48 -7.27
N ASN A 324 -8.08 36.05 -6.69
CA ASN A 324 -6.76 36.64 -6.89
C ASN A 324 -5.95 35.94 -8.01
N PHE A 325 -6.55 34.96 -8.69
CA PHE A 325 -5.95 34.31 -9.84
C PHE A 325 -5.96 35.30 -11.01
N ILE A 326 -4.87 36.05 -11.14
CA ILE A 326 -4.77 37.18 -12.07
C ILE A 326 -4.35 36.70 -13.46
N ASN A 327 -4.81 37.48 -14.44
CA ASN A 327 -4.36 37.44 -15.82
C ASN A 327 -2.88 37.85 -15.95
N LEU A 328 -1.96 36.91 -15.83
CA LEU A 328 -0.55 37.13 -16.08
C LEU A 328 -0.31 37.01 -17.59
N ASN A 329 -0.01 38.13 -18.26
CA ASN A 329 0.13 38.18 -19.73
C ASN A 329 1.22 37.24 -20.27
N GLN A 330 2.19 36.85 -19.43
CA GLN A 330 3.32 35.99 -19.81
C GLN A 330 3.17 34.54 -19.31
N ILE A 331 2.11 34.22 -18.56
CA ILE A 331 1.92 32.90 -17.98
C ILE A 331 0.62 32.29 -18.50
N ASP A 332 0.75 31.25 -19.31
CA ASP A 332 -0.39 30.48 -19.80
C ASP A 332 -0.74 29.40 -18.76
N VAL A 333 -1.87 29.54 -18.05
CA VAL A 333 -2.36 28.49 -17.14
C VAL A 333 -3.43 27.62 -17.79
N PHE A 334 -3.21 26.31 -17.80
CA PHE A 334 -4.16 25.34 -18.36
C PHE A 334 -4.74 24.44 -17.28
N PHE A 335 -6.08 24.35 -17.22
CA PHE A 335 -6.80 23.33 -16.45
C PHE A 335 -7.40 22.29 -17.39
N LYS A 336 -7.46 21.03 -16.95
CA LYS A 336 -8.10 19.97 -17.74
C LYS A 336 -9.64 20.17 -17.70
N PRO A 337 -10.31 20.29 -18.85
CA PRO A 337 -11.72 20.64 -18.90
C PRO A 337 -12.61 19.51 -18.39
N THR A 338 -13.59 19.84 -17.55
CA THR A 338 -14.74 18.99 -17.25
C THR A 338 -15.85 19.18 -18.28
N LEU A 339 -16.72 18.19 -18.43
CA LEU A 339 -17.90 18.26 -19.32
C LEU A 339 -18.86 19.40 -18.95
N ASN A 340 -18.86 19.83 -17.68
CA ASN A 340 -19.70 20.92 -17.19
C ASN A 340 -18.85 22.19 -17.04
N CYS A 341 -19.36 23.30 -17.56
CA CYS A 341 -18.71 24.60 -17.51
C CYS A 341 -19.38 25.49 -16.45
N SER A 342 -18.57 26.10 -15.60
CA SER A 342 -18.99 27.02 -14.55
C SER A 342 -18.52 28.44 -14.87
N CYS A 343 -19.11 29.45 -14.23
CA CYS A 343 -18.61 30.82 -14.33
C CYS A 343 -17.19 30.96 -13.77
N LEU A 344 -16.79 30.15 -12.81
CA LEU A 344 -15.41 30.07 -12.33
C LEU A 344 -14.44 29.59 -13.43
N ILE A 345 -14.77 28.53 -14.17
CA ILE A 345 -13.96 28.09 -15.32
C ILE A 345 -13.85 29.23 -16.34
N VAL A 346 -14.98 29.83 -16.69
CA VAL A 346 -14.99 30.94 -17.64
C VAL A 346 -14.20 32.14 -17.13
N TYR A 347 -14.18 32.40 -15.81
CA TYR A 347 -13.34 33.43 -15.19
C TYR A 347 -11.85 33.10 -15.32
N LEU A 348 -11.45 31.88 -14.94
CA LEU A 348 -10.06 31.40 -14.99
C LEU A 348 -9.50 31.42 -16.40
N PHE A 349 -10.31 31.08 -17.40
CA PHE A 349 -9.91 31.05 -18.80
C PHE A 349 -10.28 32.31 -19.59
N GLY A 350 -10.95 33.28 -18.96
CA GLY A 350 -11.65 34.41 -19.59
C GLY A 350 -10.78 35.39 -20.37
N ILE A 351 -9.47 35.15 -20.42
CA ILE A 351 -8.51 35.94 -21.20
C ILE A 351 -8.05 35.21 -22.48
N ASN A 352 -7.98 33.89 -22.49
CA ASN A 352 -7.47 33.12 -23.62
C ASN A 352 -8.59 32.30 -24.28
N LYS A 353 -9.52 33.02 -24.93
CA LYS A 353 -10.76 32.50 -25.53
C LYS A 353 -10.56 31.30 -26.48
N SER A 354 -9.37 31.12 -27.05
CA SER A 354 -9.05 30.05 -28.01
C SER A 354 -8.84 28.66 -27.39
N LYS A 355 -8.75 28.56 -26.05
CA LYS A 355 -8.29 27.33 -25.38
C LYS A 355 -9.34 26.61 -24.52
N ILE A 356 -10.57 27.14 -24.44
CA ILE A 356 -11.63 26.54 -23.62
C ILE A 356 -12.42 25.52 -24.44
N SER A 357 -12.34 24.23 -24.08
CA SER A 357 -13.17 23.18 -24.70
C SER A 357 -14.56 23.08 -24.07
N CYS A 358 -15.17 24.22 -23.74
CA CYS A 358 -16.53 24.29 -23.23
C CYS A 358 -17.49 24.42 -24.42
N PRO A 359 -18.44 23.49 -24.64
CA PRO A 359 -19.52 23.74 -25.56
C PRO A 359 -20.28 25.00 -25.11
N ASP A 360 -20.54 25.93 -26.03
CA ASP A 360 -21.24 27.20 -25.79
C ASP A 360 -20.57 28.20 -24.81
N THR A 361 -19.23 28.26 -24.78
CA THR A 361 -18.45 29.25 -24.00
C THR A 361 -19.00 30.68 -24.05
N ILE A 362 -19.36 31.15 -25.24
CA ILE A 362 -19.84 32.53 -25.47
C ILE A 362 -21.14 32.78 -24.70
N LYS A 363 -22.08 31.84 -24.76
CA LYS A 363 -23.38 31.93 -24.08
C LYS A 363 -23.22 31.88 -22.56
N TYR A 364 -22.31 31.05 -22.04
CA TYR A 364 -22.01 31.01 -20.61
C TYR A 364 -21.32 32.29 -20.14
N PHE A 365 -20.37 32.82 -20.90
CA PHE A 365 -19.67 34.07 -20.57
C PHE A 365 -20.66 35.24 -20.41
N GLU A 366 -21.62 35.37 -21.33
CA GLU A 366 -22.67 36.40 -21.26
C GLU A 366 -23.58 36.25 -20.04
N ASN A 367 -23.80 35.01 -19.57
CA ASN A 367 -24.64 34.73 -18.41
C ASN A 367 -23.90 34.91 -17.06
N CYS A 368 -22.57 34.99 -17.07
CA CYS A 368 -21.77 35.12 -15.86
C CYS A 368 -21.60 36.59 -15.42
N ASN A 369 -22.21 36.97 -14.30
CA ASN A 369 -22.09 38.33 -13.77
C ASN A 369 -20.77 38.52 -12.97
N PHE A 370 -19.64 38.65 -13.66
CA PHE A 370 -18.32 38.83 -13.03
C PHE A 370 -18.21 40.08 -12.14
N THR A 371 -19.02 41.12 -12.39
CA THR A 371 -19.07 42.32 -11.53
C THR A 371 -19.64 42.00 -10.14
N LYS A 372 -20.56 41.04 -10.05
CA LYS A 372 -21.07 40.54 -8.76
C LYS A 372 -20.01 39.73 -8.05
N PHE A 373 -19.36 38.79 -8.74
CA PHE A 373 -18.32 37.93 -8.18
C PHE A 373 -17.12 38.70 -7.64
N SER A 374 -16.63 39.72 -8.36
CA SER A 374 -15.52 40.58 -7.91
C SER A 374 -15.84 41.37 -6.63
N LYS A 375 -17.12 41.66 -6.35
CA LYS A 375 -17.58 42.36 -5.15
C LYS A 375 -17.86 41.45 -3.96
N ILE A 376 -17.85 40.12 -4.12
CA ILE A 376 -18.05 39.18 -3.01
C ILE A 376 -16.91 39.38 -2.00
N ASN A 377 -17.28 39.61 -0.75
CA ASN A 377 -16.34 39.61 0.36
C ASN A 377 -16.02 38.14 0.70
N CYS A 378 -14.79 37.72 0.42
CA CYS A 378 -14.39 36.34 0.57
C CYS A 378 -13.92 36.11 2.00
N ASP A 379 -14.80 35.61 2.86
CA ASP A 379 -14.37 35.01 4.11
C ASP A 379 -13.75 33.65 3.81
N LYS A 380 -12.42 33.62 3.79
CA LYS A 380 -11.66 32.42 3.46
C LYS A 380 -12.05 31.24 4.36
N THR A 381 -12.53 31.47 5.58
CA THR A 381 -12.74 30.39 6.56
C THR A 381 -13.91 29.45 6.26
N LEU A 382 -14.89 29.86 5.45
CA LEU A 382 -16.18 29.15 5.30
C LEU A 382 -16.26 28.17 4.11
N ILE A 383 -15.33 28.21 3.15
CA ILE A 383 -15.46 27.51 1.85
C ILE A 383 -14.80 26.10 1.86
N PHE A 384 -14.13 25.74 2.95
CA PHE A 384 -13.15 24.65 2.98
C PHE A 384 -13.67 23.20 3.09
N GLN A 385 -14.96 22.92 3.31
CA GLN A 385 -15.29 21.76 4.16
C GLN A 385 -15.65 20.39 3.52
N ASP A 386 -16.30 20.27 2.35
CA ASP A 386 -17.12 19.05 2.19
C ASP A 386 -16.62 17.95 1.23
N HIS A 387 -16.01 18.24 0.08
CA HIS A 387 -15.78 17.18 -0.93
C HIS A 387 -14.34 16.69 -1.07
N VAL A 388 -13.38 17.59 -1.25
CA VAL A 388 -11.97 17.23 -1.49
C VAL A 388 -11.30 16.68 -0.22
N VAL A 389 -11.75 17.20 0.92
CA VAL A 389 -11.30 16.82 2.25
C VAL A 389 -11.58 15.33 2.56
N PHE A 390 -12.59 14.72 1.95
CA PHE A 390 -13.01 13.35 2.32
C PHE A 390 -12.03 12.29 1.83
N TYR A 391 -11.66 12.27 0.54
CA TYR A 391 -10.77 11.23 0.00
C TYR A 391 -9.37 11.30 0.63
N ASP A 392 -8.87 12.52 0.78
CA ASP A 392 -7.51 12.76 1.25
C ASP A 392 -7.38 12.47 2.76
N LYS A 393 -8.42 12.79 3.53
CA LYS A 393 -8.56 12.29 4.91
C LYS A 393 -8.74 10.78 4.93
N PHE A 394 -9.51 10.19 4.02
CA PHE A 394 -9.73 8.75 3.98
C PHE A 394 -8.43 7.97 3.72
N LYS A 395 -7.62 8.38 2.74
CA LYS A 395 -6.29 7.79 2.48
C LYS A 395 -5.38 7.94 3.70
N LEU A 396 -5.33 9.13 4.31
CA LEU A 396 -4.53 9.35 5.52
C LEU A 396 -4.99 8.49 6.70
N ILE A 397 -6.29 8.42 6.96
CA ILE A 397 -6.89 7.59 8.01
C ILE A 397 -6.57 6.13 7.73
N SER A 398 -6.72 5.66 6.49
CA SER A 398 -6.34 4.29 6.12
C SER A 398 -4.88 4.00 6.45
N GLN A 399 -3.95 4.88 6.07
CA GLN A 399 -2.53 4.66 6.37
C GLN A 399 -2.26 4.66 7.88
N TYR A 400 -3.00 5.47 8.65
CA TYR A 400 -2.97 5.43 10.12
C TYR A 400 -3.52 4.12 10.68
N MET A 401 -4.60 3.59 10.09
CA MET A 401 -5.17 2.30 10.45
C MET A 401 -4.22 1.14 10.15
N ASP A 402 -3.50 1.17 9.03
CA ASP A 402 -2.42 0.22 8.71
C ASP A 402 -1.29 0.29 9.74
N PHE A 403 -0.90 1.50 10.13
CA PHE A 403 0.14 1.67 11.15
C PHE A 403 -0.31 1.14 12.51
N LEU A 404 -1.54 1.47 12.92
CA LEU A 404 -2.12 0.93 14.15
C LEU A 404 -2.26 -0.59 14.10
N SER A 405 -2.63 -1.18 12.96
CA SER A 405 -2.76 -2.63 12.82
C SER A 405 -1.41 -3.32 13.00
N VAL A 406 -0.34 -2.78 12.40
CA VAL A 406 1.03 -3.27 12.58
C VAL A 406 1.47 -3.26 14.04
N ILE A 407 1.05 -2.26 14.82
CA ILE A 407 1.37 -2.17 16.26
C ILE A 407 0.50 -3.10 17.08
N LEU A 408 -0.83 -3.01 16.94
CA LEU A 408 -1.79 -3.68 17.83
C LEU A 408 -1.84 -5.18 17.60
N LEU A 409 -1.66 -5.63 16.36
CA LEU A 409 -1.80 -7.04 16.00
C LEU A 409 -0.85 -7.97 16.76
N PRO A 410 0.48 -7.72 16.84
CA PRO A 410 1.36 -8.59 17.62
C PRO A 410 1.01 -8.63 19.11
N PHE A 411 0.55 -7.52 19.70
CA PHE A 411 0.06 -7.53 21.09
C PHE A 411 -1.16 -8.43 21.24
N ALA A 412 -2.12 -8.32 20.31
CA ALA A 412 -3.30 -9.15 20.26
C ALA A 412 -2.91 -10.64 20.17
N CYS A 413 -2.06 -11.00 19.20
CA CYS A 413 -1.60 -12.37 18.99
C CYS A 413 -0.88 -12.96 20.20
N VAL A 414 -0.02 -12.18 20.87
CA VAL A 414 0.68 -12.65 22.07
C VAL A 414 -0.30 -12.86 23.23
N LEU A 415 -1.22 -11.91 23.46
CA LEU A 415 -2.24 -12.05 24.50
C LEU A 415 -3.07 -13.31 24.26
N SER A 416 -3.46 -13.56 23.01
CA SER A 416 -4.19 -14.73 22.59
C SER A 416 -3.50 -16.05 22.81
N ILE A 417 -2.22 -16.10 22.47
CA ILE A 417 -1.43 -17.31 22.69
C ILE A 417 -1.38 -17.60 24.20
N LEU A 418 -1.19 -16.57 25.05
CA LEU A 418 -1.14 -16.74 26.50
C LEU A 418 -2.49 -17.18 27.09
N THR A 419 -3.60 -16.56 26.70
CA THR A 419 -4.94 -16.89 27.21
C THR A 419 -5.35 -18.30 26.80
N ASN A 420 -5.13 -18.69 25.54
CA ASN A 420 -5.45 -20.05 25.08
C ASN A 420 -4.53 -21.12 25.67
N LEU A 421 -3.24 -20.85 25.85
CA LEU A 421 -2.34 -21.77 26.55
C LEU A 421 -2.78 -21.98 28.00
N LEU A 422 -3.17 -20.91 28.70
CA LEU A 422 -3.70 -20.99 30.05
C LEU A 422 -4.98 -21.82 30.09
N ASN A 423 -5.92 -21.59 29.17
CA ASN A 423 -7.15 -22.37 29.05
C ASN A 423 -6.86 -23.86 28.81
N ILE A 424 -5.96 -24.18 27.89
CA ILE A 424 -5.54 -25.55 27.61
C ILE A 424 -4.94 -26.19 28.87
N PHE A 425 -4.05 -25.49 29.58
CA PHE A 425 -3.43 -25.99 30.81
C PHE A 425 -4.46 -26.26 31.91
N ILE A 426 -5.40 -25.32 32.13
CA ILE A 426 -6.47 -25.46 33.12
C ILE A 426 -7.37 -26.66 32.77
N LEU A 427 -7.77 -26.80 31.50
CA LEU A 427 -8.66 -27.88 31.06
C LEU A 427 -7.99 -29.27 31.11
N ILE A 428 -6.71 -29.36 30.78
CA ILE A 428 -5.95 -30.61 30.94
C ILE A 428 -5.78 -30.96 32.43
N GLY A 429 -5.52 -29.95 33.27
CA GLY A 429 -5.42 -30.09 34.72
C GLY A 429 -6.74 -30.54 35.36
N SER A 430 -7.86 -29.94 34.97
CA SER A 430 -9.19 -30.26 35.49
C SER A 430 -9.66 -31.65 35.07
N LYS A 431 -9.28 -32.12 33.87
CA LYS A 431 -9.60 -33.48 33.39
C LYS A 431 -9.07 -34.58 34.32
N LYS A 432 -7.98 -34.33 35.05
CA LYS A 432 -7.47 -35.27 36.08
C LYS A 432 -8.40 -35.39 37.30
N TYR A 433 -9.16 -34.33 37.61
CA TYR A 433 -10.13 -34.30 38.73
C TYR A 433 -11.50 -34.89 38.34
N GLU A 434 -11.77 -35.03 37.05
CA GLU A 434 -13.10 -35.28 36.50
C GLU A 434 -13.50 -36.73 36.29
N ASN A 435 -12.67 -37.72 36.61
CA ASN A 435 -13.04 -39.15 36.55
C ASN A 435 -14.28 -39.51 37.41
N LYS A 436 -14.90 -38.54 38.10
CA LYS A 436 -16.11 -38.66 38.92
C LYS A 436 -17.33 -37.87 38.42
N ILE A 437 -17.22 -36.99 37.41
CA ILE A 437 -18.30 -36.06 37.02
C ILE A 437 -18.83 -36.39 35.60
N ARG A 438 -20.16 -36.44 35.49
CA ARG A 438 -21.01 -36.77 34.32
C ARG A 438 -20.40 -36.53 32.91
N ASP A 439 -20.59 -37.52 32.01
CA ASP A 439 -20.26 -37.53 30.57
C ASP A 439 -20.57 -36.23 29.77
N LYS A 440 -21.58 -35.45 30.18
CA LYS A 440 -21.95 -34.20 29.50
C LYS A 440 -20.91 -33.08 29.66
N LEU A 441 -20.26 -32.98 30.82
CA LEU A 441 -19.23 -31.96 31.08
C LEU A 441 -17.97 -32.24 30.27
N CYS A 442 -17.63 -33.53 30.10
CA CYS A 442 -16.52 -33.98 29.27
C CYS A 442 -16.61 -33.43 27.82
N LEU A 443 -17.79 -33.49 27.20
CA LEU A 443 -18.01 -33.04 25.83
C LEU A 443 -17.89 -31.51 25.67
N LEU A 444 -18.36 -30.74 26.65
CA LEU A 444 -18.20 -29.28 26.67
C LEU A 444 -16.71 -28.91 26.77
N TYR A 445 -15.95 -29.58 27.65
CA TYR A 445 -14.52 -29.35 27.78
C TYR A 445 -13.73 -29.76 26.54
N GLU A 446 -14.13 -30.82 25.84
CA GLU A 446 -13.52 -31.18 24.55
C GLU A 446 -13.71 -30.07 23.50
N PHE A 447 -14.90 -29.48 23.40
CA PHE A 447 -15.12 -28.37 22.46
C PHE A 447 -14.36 -27.11 22.85
N ILE A 448 -14.33 -26.74 24.13
CA ILE A 448 -13.55 -25.57 24.58
C ILE A 448 -12.06 -25.80 24.32
N LEU A 449 -11.55 -27.00 24.63
CA LEU A 449 -10.15 -27.35 24.36
C LEU A 449 -9.82 -27.28 22.86
N PHE A 450 -10.70 -27.79 22.01
CA PHE A 450 -10.51 -27.75 20.57
C PHE A 450 -10.56 -26.31 20.03
N ASN A 451 -11.47 -25.47 20.55
CA ASN A 451 -11.55 -24.06 20.21
C ASN A 451 -10.26 -23.31 20.60
N SER A 452 -9.77 -23.52 21.83
CA SER A 452 -8.52 -22.92 22.29
C SER A 452 -7.31 -23.35 21.46
N LEU A 453 -7.27 -24.59 20.98
CA LEU A 453 -6.21 -25.06 20.09
C LEU A 453 -6.30 -24.41 18.69
N ILE A 454 -7.51 -24.25 18.16
CA ILE A 454 -7.72 -23.54 16.89
C ILE A 454 -7.28 -22.08 17.00
N ASN A 455 -7.70 -21.38 18.05
CA ASN A 455 -7.33 -19.99 18.28
C ASN A 455 -5.83 -19.85 18.46
N LEU A 456 -5.17 -20.75 19.21
CA LEU A 456 -3.72 -20.76 19.33
C LEU A 456 -3.02 -20.88 17.95
N ILE A 457 -3.47 -21.81 17.09
CA ILE A 457 -2.88 -21.99 15.75
C ILE A 457 -3.14 -20.75 14.89
N TYR A 458 -4.36 -20.21 14.94
CA TYR A 458 -4.74 -19.01 14.21
C TYR A 458 -3.85 -17.83 14.60
N SER A 459 -3.71 -17.58 15.90
CA SER A 459 -2.90 -16.51 16.49
C SER A 459 -1.43 -16.62 16.18
N PHE A 460 -0.90 -17.85 16.21
CA PHE A 460 0.48 -18.11 15.84
C PHE A 460 0.75 -17.84 14.35
N ASN A 461 -0.15 -18.27 13.45
CA ASN A 461 -0.04 -17.95 12.03
C ASN A 461 -0.12 -16.45 11.79
N TYR A 462 -1.09 -15.78 12.42
CA TYR A 462 -1.34 -14.36 12.21
C TYR A 462 -0.21 -13.46 12.75
N LEU A 463 0.58 -13.94 13.74
CA LEU A 463 1.79 -13.23 14.18
C LEU A 463 2.83 -13.05 13.05
N PHE A 464 2.88 -13.99 12.09
CA PHE A 464 3.77 -13.90 10.93
C PHE A 464 3.21 -13.06 9.78
N HIS A 465 1.95 -12.64 9.83
CA HIS A 465 1.35 -11.72 8.85
C HIS A 465 2.16 -10.42 8.73
N LEU A 466 2.77 -9.98 9.83
CA LEU A 466 3.65 -8.81 9.86
C LEU A 466 4.83 -8.89 8.89
N PHE A 467 5.30 -10.08 8.52
CA PHE A 467 6.37 -10.24 7.53
C PHE A 467 5.96 -9.82 6.13
N ASN A 468 4.66 -9.80 5.84
CA ASN A 468 4.13 -9.38 4.55
C ASN A 468 3.61 -7.93 4.55
N ASN A 469 3.50 -7.29 5.72
CA ASN A 469 2.97 -5.94 5.81
C ASN A 469 4.03 -4.90 5.44
N CYS A 470 3.63 -3.98 4.57
CA CYS A 470 4.39 -2.78 4.23
C CYS A 470 3.41 -1.61 4.08
N ILE A 471 3.49 -0.66 5.02
CA ILE A 471 2.60 0.50 5.02
C ILE A 471 2.91 1.36 3.80
N MET A 472 4.19 1.65 3.57
CA MET A 472 4.69 2.34 2.38
C MET A 472 6.19 2.06 2.20
N PRO A 473 6.72 1.98 0.97
CA PRO A 473 8.15 1.85 0.75
C PRO A 473 8.93 2.98 1.44
N GLY A 474 9.83 2.60 2.37
CA GLY A 474 10.63 3.56 3.16
C GLY A 474 9.88 4.29 4.28
N ALA A 475 8.65 3.89 4.63
CA ALA A 475 7.96 4.37 5.84
C ALA A 475 8.48 3.69 7.12
N LEU A 476 7.92 4.09 8.27
CA LEU A 476 8.22 3.53 9.59
C LEU A 476 8.22 2.00 9.64
N TYR A 477 7.31 1.34 8.90
CA TYR A 477 7.26 -0.11 8.82
C TYR A 477 7.05 -0.61 7.38
N CYS A 478 8.07 -1.31 6.88
CA CYS A 478 7.99 -2.12 5.67
C CYS A 478 8.93 -3.31 5.84
N SER A 479 8.36 -4.51 5.93
CA SER A 479 9.18 -5.72 6.04
C SER A 479 10.02 -5.92 4.77
N ASN A 480 11.33 -6.13 4.93
CA ASN A 480 12.21 -6.49 3.82
C ASN A 480 11.79 -7.80 3.12
N TYR A 481 10.97 -8.62 3.79
CA TYR A 481 10.49 -9.89 3.28
C TYR A 481 9.15 -9.80 2.56
N ALA A 482 8.44 -8.66 2.62
CA ALA A 482 7.12 -8.52 1.99
C ALA A 482 7.16 -8.74 0.46
N ASN A 483 8.29 -8.39 -0.16
CA ASN A 483 8.53 -8.61 -1.59
C ASN A 483 9.01 -10.03 -1.89
N ASN A 484 9.16 -10.92 -0.92
CA ASN A 484 9.56 -12.29 -1.21
C ASN A 484 8.35 -13.08 -1.71
N LEU A 485 8.48 -13.70 -2.89
CA LEU A 485 7.48 -14.58 -3.50
C LEU A 485 6.93 -15.62 -2.50
N PHE A 486 7.81 -16.20 -1.68
CA PHE A 486 7.41 -17.17 -0.66
C PHE A 486 6.48 -16.57 0.40
N ILE A 487 6.76 -15.33 0.84
CA ILE A 487 5.96 -14.62 1.84
C ILE A 487 4.59 -14.23 1.26
N GLN A 488 4.53 -13.84 -0.01
CA GLN A 488 3.26 -13.59 -0.69
C GLN A 488 2.41 -14.86 -0.79
N TYR A 489 2.99 -16.01 -1.12
CA TYR A 489 2.26 -17.28 -1.09
C TYR A 489 1.85 -17.70 0.32
N TYR A 490 2.71 -17.45 1.31
CA TYR A 490 2.36 -17.67 2.72
C TYR A 490 1.14 -16.84 3.12
N GLU A 491 1.10 -15.57 2.74
CA GLU A 491 -0.05 -14.71 2.97
C GLU A 491 -1.33 -15.29 2.36
N ILE A 492 -1.30 -15.69 1.08
CA ILE A 492 -2.49 -16.21 0.39
C ILE A 492 -2.96 -17.53 0.99
N PHE A 493 -2.06 -18.50 1.15
CA PHE A 493 -2.45 -19.86 1.52
C PHE A 493 -2.61 -20.05 3.03
N ILE A 494 -1.75 -19.44 3.83
CA ILE A 494 -1.74 -19.65 5.28
C ILE A 494 -2.56 -18.59 6.00
N ILE A 495 -2.35 -17.31 5.69
CA ILE A 495 -3.07 -16.23 6.39
C ILE A 495 -4.50 -16.11 5.86
N ASP A 496 -4.68 -15.90 4.56
CA ASP A 496 -5.99 -15.63 3.98
C ASP A 496 -6.83 -16.91 3.86
N TYR A 497 -6.32 -17.98 3.26
CA TYR A 497 -7.11 -19.20 3.08
C TYR A 497 -7.27 -20.02 4.37
N PHE A 498 -6.16 -20.48 4.94
CA PHE A 498 -6.21 -21.33 6.12
C PHE A 498 -6.66 -20.57 7.38
N GLY A 499 -6.22 -19.32 7.55
CA GLY A 499 -6.67 -18.46 8.65
C GLY A 499 -8.19 -18.26 8.65
N ASN A 500 -8.82 -18.00 7.50
CA ASN A 500 -10.27 -17.88 7.44
C ASN A 500 -11.00 -19.20 7.76
N ILE A 501 -10.45 -20.36 7.36
CA ILE A 501 -11.01 -21.66 7.77
C ILE A 501 -10.97 -21.83 9.29
N LEU A 502 -9.85 -21.48 9.93
CA LEU A 502 -9.70 -21.53 11.39
C LEU A 502 -10.67 -20.56 12.08
N LYS A 503 -10.78 -19.32 11.58
CA LYS A 503 -11.72 -18.30 12.08
C LYS A 503 -13.17 -18.81 12.04
N SER A 504 -13.61 -19.31 10.89
CA SER A 504 -14.97 -19.87 10.74
C SER A 504 -15.20 -21.08 11.63
N LEU A 505 -14.20 -21.95 11.77
CA LEU A 505 -14.30 -23.12 12.62
C LEU A 505 -14.40 -22.74 14.10
N SER A 506 -13.62 -21.75 14.56
CA SER A 506 -13.73 -21.20 15.92
C SER A 506 -15.12 -20.64 16.17
N ASN A 507 -15.60 -19.74 15.30
CA ASN A 507 -16.94 -19.16 15.42
C ASN A 507 -18.03 -20.24 15.48
N PHE A 508 -17.93 -21.29 14.66
CA PHE A 508 -18.86 -22.41 14.71
C PHE A 508 -18.78 -23.18 16.04
N LEU A 509 -17.58 -23.44 16.54
CA LEU A 509 -17.40 -24.10 17.84
C LEU A 509 -17.95 -23.27 18.99
N ASP A 510 -17.84 -21.94 18.94
CA ASP A 510 -18.44 -21.05 19.92
C ASP A 510 -19.97 -21.19 19.95
N ILE A 511 -20.63 -21.24 18.77
CA ILE A 511 -22.07 -21.54 18.69
C ILE A 511 -22.37 -22.90 19.32
N VAL A 512 -21.57 -23.93 19.01
CA VAL A 512 -21.76 -25.28 19.56
C VAL A 512 -21.55 -25.29 21.08
N ILE A 513 -20.57 -24.56 21.61
CA ILE A 513 -20.30 -24.41 23.05
C ILE A 513 -21.50 -23.73 23.73
N SER A 514 -21.98 -22.61 23.19
CA SER A 514 -23.14 -21.89 23.73
C SER A 514 -24.42 -22.72 23.68
N MET A 515 -24.67 -23.44 22.57
CA MET A 515 -25.80 -24.36 22.46
C MET A 515 -25.67 -25.56 23.41
N THR A 516 -24.45 -26.07 23.62
CA THR A 516 -24.19 -27.15 24.58
C THR A 516 -24.49 -26.69 26.00
N ARG A 517 -24.03 -25.49 26.40
CA ARG A 517 -24.37 -24.86 27.69
C ARG A 517 -25.87 -24.67 27.85
N TYR A 518 -26.55 -24.17 26.82
CA TYR A 518 -28.01 -24.03 26.83
C TYR A 518 -28.71 -25.38 27.05
N SER A 519 -28.28 -26.44 26.36
CA SER A 519 -28.85 -27.79 26.49
C SER A 519 -28.63 -28.41 27.89
N MET A 520 -27.60 -27.98 28.62
CA MET A 520 -27.38 -28.41 30.00
C MET A 520 -28.40 -27.79 30.95
N LEU A 521 -28.88 -26.58 30.62
CA LEU A 521 -29.94 -25.90 31.36
C LEU A 521 -31.34 -26.43 31.00
N GLU A 522 -31.54 -26.92 29.78
CA GLU A 522 -32.83 -27.40 29.30
C GLU A 522 -32.92 -28.94 29.29
N LYS A 523 -33.77 -29.53 30.14
CA LYS A 523 -33.83 -30.98 30.34
C LYS A 523 -34.34 -31.79 29.12
N ASN A 524 -35.15 -31.22 28.22
CA ASN A 524 -35.82 -31.93 27.11
C ASN A 524 -35.71 -31.24 25.73
N GLY A 525 -34.75 -30.31 25.54
CA GLY A 525 -34.65 -29.52 24.31
C GLY A 525 -34.17 -30.31 23.07
N PHE A 526 -34.50 -29.81 21.87
CA PHE A 526 -34.06 -30.34 20.57
C PHE A 526 -32.54 -30.59 20.52
N PHE A 527 -31.74 -29.67 21.06
CA PHE A 527 -30.27 -29.77 21.08
C PHE A 527 -29.73 -30.96 21.88
N GLN A 528 -30.48 -31.46 22.87
CA GLN A 528 -30.06 -32.68 23.56
C GLN A 528 -30.04 -33.91 22.62
N LYS A 529 -30.91 -33.94 21.60
CA LYS A 529 -30.89 -35.03 20.61
C LYS A 529 -29.61 -35.00 19.77
N ILE A 530 -29.12 -33.81 19.44
CA ILE A 530 -27.87 -33.61 18.70
C ILE A 530 -26.67 -34.02 19.55
N ILE A 531 -26.61 -33.62 20.83
CA ILE A 531 -25.50 -33.99 21.72
C ILE A 531 -25.44 -35.51 21.98
N LYS A 532 -26.59 -36.18 21.97
CA LYS A 532 -26.69 -37.65 22.09
C LYS A 532 -26.26 -38.41 20.84
N LEU A 533 -25.87 -37.74 19.75
CA LEU A 533 -25.29 -38.41 18.58
C LEU A 533 -24.02 -39.19 19.00
N SER A 534 -23.87 -40.39 18.42
CA SER A 534 -22.68 -41.21 18.65
C SER A 534 -21.40 -40.46 18.26
N ASN A 535 -20.29 -40.76 18.93
CA ASN A 535 -18.98 -40.14 18.66
C ASN A 535 -18.61 -40.20 17.17
N LEU A 536 -18.95 -41.28 16.48
CA LEU A 536 -18.70 -41.45 15.04
C LEU A 536 -19.48 -40.42 14.20
N LYS A 537 -20.79 -40.28 14.44
CA LYS A 537 -21.62 -39.31 13.68
C LYS A 537 -21.14 -37.87 13.89
N ARG A 538 -20.72 -37.52 15.11
CA ARG A 538 -20.15 -36.20 15.40
C ARG A 538 -18.87 -35.93 14.63
N ARG A 539 -17.94 -36.90 14.58
CA ARG A 539 -16.71 -36.79 13.79
C ARG A 539 -16.98 -36.63 12.30
N VAL A 540 -17.98 -37.35 11.77
CA VAL A 540 -18.41 -37.22 10.37
C VAL A 540 -18.97 -35.82 10.08
N ILE A 541 -19.83 -35.30 10.96
CA ILE A 541 -20.39 -33.93 10.82
C ILE A 541 -19.27 -32.88 10.83
N LEU A 542 -18.32 -33.00 11.77
CA LEU A 542 -17.18 -32.09 11.84
C LEU A 542 -16.31 -32.18 10.57
N GLY A 543 -16.08 -33.37 10.04
CA GLY A 543 -15.36 -33.57 8.78
C GLY A 543 -16.05 -32.93 7.59
N ILE A 544 -17.39 -33.09 7.48
CA ILE A 544 -18.19 -32.44 6.42
C ILE A 544 -18.13 -30.92 6.55
N LEU A 545 -18.23 -30.39 7.78
CA LEU A 545 -18.11 -28.96 8.03
C LEU A 545 -16.74 -28.42 7.58
N ILE A 546 -15.65 -29.11 7.92
CA ILE A 546 -14.31 -28.69 7.51
C ILE A 546 -14.20 -28.65 5.98
N ILE A 547 -14.70 -29.68 5.29
CA ILE A 547 -14.71 -29.71 3.81
C ILE A 547 -15.52 -28.54 3.26
N PHE A 548 -16.69 -28.28 3.82
CA PHE A 548 -17.54 -27.15 3.43
C PHE A 548 -16.84 -25.80 3.63
N LEU A 549 -16.19 -25.58 4.78
CA LEU A 549 -15.40 -24.38 5.04
C LEU A 549 -14.21 -24.24 4.09
N CYS A 550 -13.55 -25.35 3.71
CA CYS A 550 -12.49 -25.34 2.71
C CYS A 550 -13.00 -24.93 1.32
N VAL A 551 -14.21 -25.37 0.93
CA VAL A 551 -14.84 -24.99 -0.34
C VAL A 551 -15.27 -23.53 -0.31
N LEU A 552 -15.89 -23.06 0.78
CA LEU A 552 -16.33 -21.67 0.90
C LEU A 552 -15.20 -20.66 0.79
N ASN A 553 -14.01 -21.00 1.32
CA ASN A 553 -12.86 -20.09 1.33
C ASN A 553 -11.96 -20.22 0.09
N ILE A 554 -12.27 -21.09 -0.87
CA ILE A 554 -11.43 -21.27 -2.07
C ILE A 554 -11.35 -19.99 -2.93
N ASP A 555 -12.30 -19.06 -2.73
CA ASP A 555 -12.29 -17.73 -3.33
C ASP A 555 -11.03 -16.95 -3.00
N LYS A 556 -10.49 -17.09 -1.79
CA LYS A 556 -9.27 -16.39 -1.36
C LYS A 556 -8.07 -16.77 -2.22
N ILE A 557 -7.98 -18.03 -2.65
CA ILE A 557 -6.91 -18.50 -3.55
C ILE A 557 -7.18 -18.01 -4.98
N GLY A 558 -8.43 -18.10 -5.44
CA GLY A 558 -8.79 -17.73 -6.82
C GLY A 558 -8.73 -16.23 -7.12
N ASN A 559 -8.99 -15.39 -6.12
CA ASN A 559 -9.05 -13.93 -6.24
C ASN A 559 -7.73 -13.23 -5.87
N SER A 560 -6.77 -13.96 -5.31
CA SER A 560 -5.44 -13.42 -4.98
C SER A 560 -4.47 -13.62 -6.13
N GLN A 561 -3.67 -12.61 -6.44
CA GLN A 561 -2.66 -12.70 -7.49
C GLN A 561 -1.29 -12.33 -6.94
N VAL A 562 -0.34 -13.24 -7.16
CA VAL A 562 1.09 -12.99 -6.98
C VAL A 562 1.60 -12.40 -8.29
N PHE A 563 1.70 -11.08 -8.35
CA PHE A 563 2.22 -10.42 -9.54
C PHE A 563 3.75 -10.43 -9.52
N LEU A 564 4.33 -11.34 -10.31
CA LEU A 564 5.77 -11.40 -10.56
C LEU A 564 6.32 -10.11 -11.18
N GLU A 565 5.51 -9.40 -11.97
CA GLU A 565 5.89 -8.12 -12.61
C GLU A 565 5.94 -6.95 -11.62
N TYR A 566 5.14 -6.97 -10.55
CA TYR A 566 5.10 -5.93 -9.51
C TYR A 566 6.19 -6.10 -8.44
N LEU A 567 6.90 -7.22 -8.44
CA LEU A 567 8.17 -7.32 -7.71
C LEU A 567 9.20 -6.31 -8.24
N ASP A 568 9.02 -5.84 -9.48
CA ASP A 568 10.01 -5.07 -10.22
C ASP A 568 9.54 -3.68 -10.69
N ILE A 569 8.27 -3.27 -10.50
CA ILE A 569 7.71 -2.09 -11.20
C ILE A 569 6.80 -1.21 -10.29
N LEU A 570 7.34 -0.02 -9.95
CA LEU A 570 6.79 1.36 -10.10
C LEU A 570 5.42 1.79 -9.54
N PHE A 571 4.65 0.98 -8.83
CA PHE A 571 3.45 1.49 -8.16
C PHE A 571 3.56 1.37 -6.64
N GLY A 572 4.04 2.43 -5.99
CA GLY A 572 4.24 2.52 -4.54
C GLY A 572 3.01 2.34 -3.66
N ASP A 573 1.83 2.30 -4.27
CA ASP A 573 0.54 2.20 -3.58
C ASP A 573 -0.17 0.85 -3.74
N VAL A 574 0.44 -0.16 -4.37
CA VAL A 574 -0.21 -1.47 -4.52
C VAL A 574 0.11 -2.38 -3.34
N ALA A 575 -0.92 -2.88 -2.65
CA ALA A 575 -0.77 -3.89 -1.60
C ALA A 575 -0.29 -5.23 -2.19
N LEU A 576 0.68 -5.88 -1.53
CA LEU A 576 1.23 -7.18 -1.94
C LEU A 576 0.87 -8.27 -0.91
N PRO A 577 0.34 -9.43 -1.33
CA PRO A 577 -0.24 -9.71 -2.65
C PRO A 577 -1.48 -8.84 -2.90
N ILE A 578 -1.83 -8.65 -4.17
CA ILE A 578 -3.07 -7.92 -4.47
C ILE A 578 -4.24 -8.84 -4.15
N ARG A 579 -5.04 -8.45 -3.15
CA ARG A 579 -6.21 -9.20 -2.68
C ARG A 579 -7.47 -8.73 -3.40
N ASN A 580 -8.45 -9.63 -3.50
CA ASN A 580 -9.79 -9.33 -4.01
C ASN A 580 -9.77 -8.67 -5.40
N THR A 581 -8.71 -8.89 -6.19
CA THR A 581 -8.75 -8.64 -7.61
C THR A 581 -9.54 -9.79 -8.22
N PHE A 582 -10.87 -9.68 -8.18
CA PHE A 582 -11.62 -10.20 -9.31
C PHE A 582 -10.88 -9.73 -10.56
N LYS A 583 -10.63 -10.63 -11.52
CA LYS A 583 -9.72 -10.47 -12.68
C LYS A 583 -10.04 -9.28 -13.63
N LEU A 584 -10.68 -8.22 -13.14
CA LEU A 584 -10.89 -6.92 -13.77
C LEU A 584 -9.58 -6.18 -14.08
N ASN A 585 -8.46 -6.47 -13.39
CA ASN A 585 -7.21 -5.73 -13.57
C ASN A 585 -6.39 -6.06 -14.82
N LYS A 586 -6.87 -6.92 -15.72
CA LYS A 586 -6.30 -6.97 -17.08
C LYS A 586 -6.71 -5.75 -17.95
N ALA A 587 -7.47 -4.81 -17.39
CA ALA A 587 -8.23 -3.82 -18.15
C ALA A 587 -7.77 -2.35 -18.05
N ASN A 588 -6.69 -2.02 -17.31
CA ASN A 588 -6.32 -0.60 -17.09
C ASN A 588 -5.14 -0.08 -17.93
N ASN A 589 -4.42 -0.92 -18.68
CA ASN A 589 -3.30 -0.45 -19.52
C ASN A 589 -3.68 -0.20 -20.99
N VAL A 590 -4.97 -0.30 -21.35
CA VAL A 590 -5.47 0.10 -22.68
C VAL A 590 -6.75 0.92 -22.48
N LEU A 591 -6.58 2.21 -22.26
CA LEU A 591 -7.70 3.15 -22.34
C LEU A 591 -8.28 3.16 -23.77
N ASP A 592 -9.61 3.00 -23.81
CA ASP A 592 -10.55 3.69 -24.72
C ASP A 592 -11.06 3.06 -26.03
N ALA A 593 -10.88 1.76 -26.35
CA ALA A 593 -11.68 1.21 -27.47
C ALA A 593 -11.98 -0.31 -27.50
N HIS A 594 -11.22 -1.16 -26.80
CA HIS A 594 -11.35 -2.62 -26.98
C HIS A 594 -12.08 -3.38 -25.87
N TRP A 595 -12.71 -2.67 -24.94
CA TRP A 595 -13.43 -3.25 -23.80
C TRP A 595 -14.58 -4.19 -24.20
N TYR A 596 -15.26 -3.92 -25.31
CA TYR A 596 -16.45 -4.68 -25.69
C TYR A 596 -16.14 -6.05 -26.31
N TYR A 597 -14.90 -6.33 -26.71
CA TYR A 597 -14.57 -7.55 -27.48
C TYR A 597 -13.98 -8.69 -26.64
N TYR A 598 -13.36 -8.40 -25.49
CA TYR A 598 -12.66 -9.41 -24.67
C TYR A 598 -13.44 -9.92 -23.46
N ILE A 599 -14.55 -9.28 -23.10
CA ILE A 599 -15.43 -9.75 -22.01
C ILE A 599 -16.21 -11.00 -22.42
N ASN A 600 -16.41 -11.25 -23.71
CA ASN A 600 -17.24 -12.36 -24.21
C ASN A 600 -16.61 -13.76 -24.20
N GLN A 601 -15.42 -13.99 -23.64
CA GLN A 601 -14.80 -15.33 -23.70
C GLN A 601 -14.63 -16.11 -22.38
N ASP A 602 -14.86 -15.56 -21.18
CA ASP A 602 -14.86 -16.38 -19.93
C ASP A 602 -15.64 -15.73 -18.75
N GLU A 603 -16.85 -15.20 -18.99
CA GLU A 603 -17.71 -14.61 -17.93
C GLU A 603 -18.11 -15.62 -16.83
N SER A 604 -18.13 -16.92 -17.14
CA SER A 604 -18.55 -17.97 -16.22
C SER A 604 -17.55 -18.18 -15.07
N TYR A 605 -16.25 -17.98 -15.32
CA TYR A 605 -15.22 -18.20 -14.30
C TYR A 605 -15.25 -17.09 -13.24
N SER A 606 -15.41 -15.83 -13.65
CA SER A 606 -15.45 -14.69 -12.72
C SER A 606 -16.70 -14.71 -11.84
N SER A 607 -17.86 -15.07 -12.40
CA SER A 607 -19.12 -15.11 -11.66
C SER A 607 -19.13 -16.16 -10.54
N PHE A 608 -18.52 -17.34 -10.76
CA PHE A 608 -18.40 -18.36 -9.73
C PHE A 608 -17.65 -17.88 -8.48
N TYR A 609 -16.51 -17.21 -8.64
CA TYR A 609 -15.74 -16.68 -7.52
C TYR A 609 -16.41 -15.51 -6.81
N VAL A 610 -17.15 -14.67 -7.54
CA VAL A 610 -17.99 -13.62 -6.95
C VAL A 610 -19.09 -14.24 -6.09
N ILE A 611 -19.77 -15.29 -6.59
CA ILE A 611 -20.80 -16.00 -5.82
C ILE A 611 -20.19 -16.62 -4.55
N LEU A 612 -19.04 -17.29 -4.66
CA LEU A 612 -18.35 -17.84 -3.49
C LEU A 612 -17.93 -16.76 -2.50
N TYR A 613 -17.43 -15.61 -2.97
CA TYR A 613 -17.09 -14.48 -2.12
C TYR A 613 -18.31 -13.93 -1.36
N ILE A 614 -19.43 -13.74 -2.06
CA ILE A 614 -20.69 -13.29 -1.44
C ILE A 614 -21.19 -14.35 -0.43
N LEU A 615 -21.16 -15.63 -0.78
CA LEU A 615 -21.52 -16.71 0.13
C LEU A 615 -20.59 -16.76 1.36
N ASN A 616 -19.30 -16.53 1.16
CA ASN A 616 -18.31 -16.46 2.23
C ASN A 616 -18.68 -15.33 3.21
N ILE A 617 -18.95 -14.12 2.72
CA ILE A 617 -19.42 -12.99 3.55
C ILE A 617 -20.72 -13.34 4.29
N ILE A 618 -21.74 -13.82 3.57
CA ILE A 618 -23.04 -14.11 4.17
C ILE A 618 -22.93 -15.20 5.25
N ILE A 619 -22.18 -16.27 4.98
CA ILE A 619 -22.11 -17.42 5.89
C ILE A 619 -21.14 -17.12 7.03
N ASN A 620 -19.91 -16.72 6.72
CA ASN A 620 -18.85 -16.59 7.72
C ASN A 620 -18.95 -15.30 8.53
N ASP A 621 -19.29 -14.18 7.90
CA ASP A 621 -19.31 -12.89 8.59
C ASP A 621 -20.69 -12.57 9.16
N VAL A 622 -21.78 -12.85 8.42
CA VAL A 622 -23.14 -12.50 8.86
C VAL A 622 -23.81 -13.63 9.65
N PHE A 623 -23.92 -14.83 9.07
CA PHE A 623 -24.71 -15.91 9.66
C PHE A 623 -24.06 -16.47 10.93
N LEU A 624 -22.75 -16.76 10.92
CA LEU A 624 -22.06 -17.21 12.13
C LEU A 624 -22.13 -16.17 13.24
N TYR A 625 -22.02 -14.88 12.91
CA TYR A 625 -22.15 -13.80 13.89
C TYR A 625 -23.54 -13.74 14.52
N VAL A 626 -24.61 -13.72 13.69
CA VAL A 626 -25.98 -13.76 14.18
C VAL A 626 -26.21 -15.02 15.00
N GLY A 627 -25.64 -16.16 14.59
CA GLY A 627 -25.68 -17.41 15.32
C GLY A 627 -25.08 -17.32 16.73
N ILE A 628 -23.89 -16.74 16.87
CA ILE A 628 -23.23 -16.52 18.18
C ILE A 628 -24.11 -15.64 19.05
N LEU A 629 -24.51 -14.47 18.53
CA LEU A 629 -25.31 -13.49 19.26
C LEU A 629 -26.64 -14.08 19.71
N MET A 630 -27.35 -14.78 18.83
CA MET A 630 -28.61 -15.42 19.17
C MET A 630 -28.41 -16.53 20.21
N SER A 631 -27.34 -17.33 20.09
CA SER A 631 -27.05 -18.40 21.05
C SER A 631 -26.77 -17.87 22.46
N ASP A 632 -26.04 -16.76 22.56
CA ASP A 632 -25.73 -16.12 23.84
C ASP A 632 -26.95 -15.40 24.43
N LEU A 633 -27.75 -14.73 23.59
CA LEU A 633 -29.03 -14.17 24.02
C LEU A 633 -29.97 -15.26 24.56
N PHE A 634 -30.09 -16.40 23.87
CA PHE A 634 -30.89 -17.53 24.35
C PHE A 634 -30.38 -18.08 25.68
N LEU A 635 -29.06 -18.24 25.83
CA LEU A 635 -28.43 -18.64 27.09
C LEU A 635 -28.77 -17.66 28.22
N MET A 636 -28.68 -16.36 27.93
CA MET A 636 -28.98 -15.30 28.88
C MET A 636 -30.46 -15.28 29.29
N PHE A 637 -31.39 -15.35 28.34
CA PHE A 637 -32.83 -15.43 28.64
C PHE A 637 -33.14 -16.66 29.50
N LYS A 638 -32.50 -17.80 29.21
CA LYS A 638 -32.69 -19.01 30.01
C LYS A 638 -32.11 -18.87 31.41
N PHE A 639 -30.94 -18.26 31.54
CA PHE A 639 -30.33 -18.02 32.84
C PHE A 639 -31.18 -17.06 33.69
N LYS A 640 -31.71 -15.99 33.08
CA LYS A 640 -32.65 -15.06 33.71
C LYS A 640 -33.91 -15.78 34.19
N SER A 641 -34.54 -16.60 33.34
CA SER A 641 -35.73 -17.39 33.71
C SER A 641 -35.44 -18.34 34.87
N ASN A 642 -34.30 -19.03 34.86
CA ASN A 642 -33.87 -19.90 35.96
C ASN A 642 -33.56 -19.11 37.25
N LEU A 643 -33.06 -17.87 37.14
CA LEU A 643 -32.83 -16.98 38.27
C LEU A 643 -34.16 -16.51 38.87
N GLU A 644 -35.12 -16.08 38.07
CA GLU A 644 -36.45 -15.68 38.51
C GLU A 644 -37.18 -16.82 39.22
N LEU A 645 -37.12 -18.04 38.69
CA LEU A 645 -37.65 -19.23 39.35
C LEU A 645 -36.96 -19.50 40.69
N ALA A 646 -35.64 -19.34 40.77
CA ALA A 646 -34.90 -19.51 42.02
C ALA A 646 -35.27 -18.43 43.06
N ILE A 647 -35.49 -17.18 42.63
CA ILE A 647 -35.95 -16.08 43.50
C ILE A 647 -37.38 -16.37 43.99
N LEU A 648 -38.27 -16.87 43.14
CA LEU A 648 -39.63 -17.27 43.53
C LEU A 648 -39.61 -18.43 44.53
N MET A 649 -38.74 -19.42 44.35
CA MET A 649 -38.55 -20.49 45.34
C MET A 649 -37.98 -19.96 46.66
N LYS A 650 -37.03 -19.01 46.62
CA LYS A 650 -36.49 -18.33 47.80
C LYS A 650 -37.58 -17.66 48.62
N LYS A 651 -38.51 -16.95 47.96
CA LYS A 651 -39.65 -16.29 48.62
C LYS A 651 -40.60 -17.27 49.31
N LYS A 652 -40.61 -18.55 48.93
CA LYS A 652 -41.46 -19.60 49.51
C LYS A 652 -40.80 -20.41 50.63
N LEU A 653 -39.48 -20.28 50.85
CA LEU A 653 -38.73 -21.03 51.86
C LEU A 653 -38.52 -20.21 53.14
N PHE A 654 -38.68 -20.84 54.32
CA PHE A 654 -38.62 -20.21 55.66
C PHE A 654 -37.24 -19.62 56.01
N GLN A 655 -37.24 -18.71 57.00
CA GLN A 655 -36.14 -17.79 57.35
C GLN A 655 -34.75 -18.42 57.62
N SER A 656 -34.65 -19.71 57.95
CA SER A 656 -33.38 -20.35 58.28
C SER A 656 -32.46 -20.64 57.08
N ASP A 657 -32.98 -20.64 55.84
CA ASP A 657 -32.19 -20.90 54.63
C ASP A 657 -31.75 -19.63 53.88
N ILE A 658 -32.09 -18.44 54.39
CA ILE A 658 -31.94 -17.15 53.69
C ILE A 658 -30.47 -16.83 53.36
N LYS A 659 -29.51 -17.20 54.23
CA LYS A 659 -28.09 -16.86 54.08
C LYS A 659 -27.41 -17.66 52.96
N LYS A 660 -27.61 -18.99 52.91
CA LYS A 660 -27.15 -19.80 51.75
C LYS A 660 -27.77 -19.32 50.44
N LEU A 661 -29.01 -18.85 50.49
CA LEU A 661 -29.70 -18.30 49.31
C LEU A 661 -29.32 -16.85 48.97
N SER A 662 -28.67 -16.06 49.84
CA SER A 662 -28.11 -14.75 49.45
C SER A 662 -26.83 -14.94 48.64
N ASP A 663 -25.97 -15.86 49.07
CA ASP A 663 -24.68 -16.11 48.41
C ASP A 663 -24.89 -16.69 46.99
N ILE A 664 -25.89 -17.58 46.84
CA ILE A 664 -26.32 -18.10 45.53
C ILE A 664 -26.89 -16.98 44.65
N HIS A 665 -27.64 -16.02 45.24
CA HIS A 665 -28.19 -14.89 44.49
C HIS A 665 -27.08 -13.96 44.02
N GLU A 666 -26.14 -13.61 44.87
CA GLU A 666 -25.03 -12.71 44.53
C GLU A 666 -24.12 -13.34 43.46
N SER A 667 -23.78 -14.63 43.60
CA SER A 667 -23.04 -15.40 42.60
C SER A 667 -23.74 -15.38 41.23
N LYS A 668 -25.06 -15.62 41.19
CA LYS A 668 -25.83 -15.60 39.94
C LYS A 668 -25.93 -14.21 39.33
N VAL A 669 -26.10 -13.16 40.13
CA VAL A 669 -26.12 -11.77 39.63
C VAL A 669 -24.77 -11.40 39.01
N ARG A 670 -23.65 -11.74 39.66
CA ARG A 670 -22.32 -11.54 39.08
C ARG A 670 -22.15 -12.31 37.76
N THR A 671 -22.70 -13.52 37.67
CA THR A 671 -22.66 -14.31 36.42
C THR A 671 -23.49 -13.64 35.31
N VAL A 672 -24.71 -13.15 35.62
CA VAL A 672 -25.53 -12.42 34.63
C VAL A 672 -24.82 -11.16 34.15
N PHE A 673 -24.25 -10.38 35.07
CA PHE A 673 -23.52 -9.17 34.73
C PHE A 673 -22.28 -9.46 33.87
N ALA A 674 -21.52 -10.50 34.20
CA ALA A 674 -20.38 -10.94 33.39
C ALA A 674 -20.82 -11.36 31.98
N ILE A 675 -21.92 -12.11 31.85
CA ILE A 675 -22.48 -12.48 30.54
C ILE A 675 -22.91 -11.24 29.76
N TRP A 676 -23.59 -10.27 30.41
CA TRP A 676 -24.02 -9.02 29.78
C TRP A 676 -22.83 -8.17 29.30
N SER A 677 -21.80 -8.04 30.14
CA SER A 677 -20.59 -7.31 29.81
C SER A 677 -19.87 -7.96 28.63
N ASN A 678 -19.75 -9.29 28.61
CA ASN A 678 -19.13 -10.01 27.50
C ASN A 678 -19.94 -9.85 26.20
N LEU A 679 -21.28 -9.92 26.27
CA LEU A 679 -22.16 -9.68 25.12
C LEU A 679 -22.04 -8.26 24.59
N PHE A 680 -21.97 -7.26 25.47
CA PHE A 680 -21.81 -5.86 25.10
C PHE A 680 -20.44 -5.62 24.42
N VAL A 681 -19.36 -6.14 25.00
CA VAL A 681 -18.02 -6.07 24.39
C VAL A 681 -18.04 -6.77 23.03
N LEU A 682 -18.59 -7.97 22.92
CA LEU A 682 -18.67 -8.70 21.66
C LEU A 682 -19.47 -7.94 20.59
N LEU A 683 -20.61 -7.34 20.96
CA LEU A 683 -21.42 -6.47 20.09
C LEU A 683 -20.65 -5.23 19.61
N LEU A 684 -20.01 -4.51 20.54
CA LEU A 684 -19.23 -3.32 20.23
C LEU A 684 -18.10 -3.67 19.25
N MET A 685 -17.38 -4.76 19.51
CA MET A 685 -16.21 -5.15 18.73
C MET A 685 -16.57 -5.66 17.34
N ARG A 686 -17.64 -6.45 17.22
CA ARG A 686 -18.13 -6.89 15.92
C ARG A 686 -18.77 -5.76 15.11
N SER A 687 -19.28 -4.71 15.76
CA SER A 687 -19.71 -3.51 15.04
C SER A 687 -18.54 -2.83 14.33
N PHE A 688 -17.32 -2.85 14.90
CA PHE A 688 -16.11 -2.38 14.22
C PHE A 688 -15.68 -3.25 13.03
N GLU A 689 -16.01 -4.54 12.98
CA GLU A 689 -15.82 -5.37 11.77
C GLU A 689 -16.86 -5.08 10.69
N MET A 690 -18.12 -4.85 11.09
CA MET A 690 -19.22 -4.62 10.15
C MET A 690 -19.14 -3.25 9.48
N ILE A 691 -18.60 -2.23 10.14
CA ILE A 691 -18.43 -0.89 9.57
C ILE A 691 -17.60 -0.92 8.26
N PRO A 692 -16.36 -1.47 8.23
CA PRO A 692 -15.60 -1.63 6.99
C PRO A 692 -16.31 -2.50 5.96
N LEU A 693 -17.02 -3.56 6.37
CA LEU A 693 -17.79 -4.39 5.43
C LEU A 693 -18.89 -3.56 4.74
N VAL A 694 -19.65 -2.79 5.52
CA VAL A 694 -20.68 -1.86 5.01
C VAL A 694 -20.04 -0.80 4.11
N PHE A 695 -18.90 -0.24 4.48
CA PHE A 695 -18.15 0.69 3.62
C PHE A 695 -17.62 0.03 2.36
N THR A 696 -17.24 -1.25 2.41
CA THR A 696 -16.77 -1.99 1.23
C THR A 696 -17.93 -2.25 0.28
N ILE A 697 -19.06 -2.72 0.80
CA ILE A 697 -20.28 -2.92 0.03
C ILE A 697 -20.77 -1.59 -0.55
N TYR A 698 -20.91 -0.55 0.27
CA TYR A 698 -21.32 0.79 -0.17
C TYR A 698 -20.31 1.42 -1.14
N GLY A 699 -19.02 1.21 -0.90
CA GLY A 699 -17.91 1.67 -1.74
C GLY A 699 -17.90 1.01 -3.12
N GLU A 700 -18.14 -0.30 -3.18
CA GLU A 700 -18.35 -1.03 -4.43
C GLU A 700 -19.59 -0.54 -5.17
N PHE A 701 -20.71 -0.31 -4.47
CA PHE A 701 -21.91 0.26 -5.09
C PHE A 701 -21.75 1.71 -5.56
N SER A 702 -20.89 2.50 -4.92
CA SER A 702 -20.59 3.89 -5.34
C SER A 702 -19.50 4.00 -6.42
N ASN A 703 -18.94 2.87 -6.89
CA ASN A 703 -17.96 2.73 -7.99
C ASN A 703 -16.66 3.55 -7.92
N ARG A 704 -16.48 4.49 -6.98
CA ARG A 704 -15.34 5.44 -7.03
C ARG A 704 -14.33 5.28 -5.89
N VAL A 705 -14.73 4.82 -4.70
CA VAL A 705 -13.84 4.90 -3.53
C VAL A 705 -12.86 3.71 -3.45
N CYS A 706 -13.35 2.47 -3.55
CA CYS A 706 -12.46 1.30 -3.46
C CYS A 706 -11.80 0.91 -4.79
N MET A 707 -12.34 1.32 -5.95
CA MET A 707 -11.74 1.03 -7.26
C MET A 707 -10.38 1.74 -7.44
N TYR A 708 -10.28 2.99 -6.98
CA TYR A 708 -9.04 3.77 -7.01
C TYR A 708 -8.24 3.69 -5.71
N GLY A 709 -8.85 3.22 -4.62
CA GLY A 709 -8.28 3.17 -3.27
C GLY A 709 -8.18 1.76 -2.69
N GLY A 710 -7.92 0.73 -3.51
CA GLY A 710 -7.93 -0.68 -3.07
C GLY A 710 -7.10 -0.93 -1.80
N LYS A 711 -5.91 -0.32 -1.70
CA LYS A 711 -5.07 -0.37 -0.49
C LYS A 711 -5.74 0.27 0.73
N SER A 712 -6.48 1.36 0.51
CA SER A 712 -7.18 2.04 1.59
C SER A 712 -8.29 1.19 2.18
N CYS A 713 -9.10 0.55 1.34
CA CYS A 713 -10.15 -0.35 1.81
C CYS A 713 -9.54 -1.59 2.49
N THR A 714 -8.44 -2.15 1.97
CA THR A 714 -7.73 -3.25 2.66
C THR A 714 -7.19 -2.84 4.03
N ALA A 715 -6.74 -1.60 4.20
CA ALA A 715 -6.23 -1.11 5.48
C ALA A 715 -7.31 -1.09 6.57
N PHE A 716 -8.51 -0.61 6.23
CA PHE A 716 -9.65 -0.64 7.13
C PHE A 716 -10.06 -2.07 7.49
N ILE A 717 -10.07 -2.98 6.51
CA ILE A 717 -10.36 -4.40 6.75
C ILE A 717 -9.29 -5.05 7.65
N GLN A 718 -8.00 -4.76 7.40
CA GLN A 718 -6.90 -5.27 8.23
C GLN A 718 -6.98 -4.74 9.66
N PHE A 719 -7.25 -3.45 9.84
CA PHE A 719 -7.46 -2.87 11.17
C PHE A 719 -8.69 -3.46 11.87
N ALA A 720 -9.77 -3.69 11.13
CA ALA A 720 -10.96 -4.34 11.69
C ALA A 720 -10.69 -5.80 12.11
N ASN A 721 -9.93 -6.55 11.31
CA ASN A 721 -9.49 -7.90 11.67
C ASN A 721 -8.52 -7.90 12.87
N ALA A 722 -7.61 -6.92 12.94
CA ALA A 722 -6.69 -6.79 14.08
C ALA A 722 -7.43 -6.38 15.37
N SER A 723 -8.44 -5.51 15.24
CA SER A 723 -9.24 -5.09 16.38
C SER A 723 -10.20 -6.18 16.86
N SER A 724 -10.80 -6.98 15.96
CA SER A 724 -11.62 -8.11 16.39
C SER A 724 -10.82 -9.18 17.11
N PHE A 725 -9.58 -9.40 16.68
CA PHE A 725 -8.64 -10.29 17.35
C PHE A 725 -8.41 -9.88 18.81
N TYR A 726 -8.26 -8.58 19.08
CA TYR A 726 -7.85 -8.06 20.39
C TYR A 726 -8.90 -8.26 21.51
N PHE A 727 -10.17 -8.49 21.16
CA PHE A 727 -11.27 -8.47 22.15
C PHE A 727 -12.23 -9.66 22.10
N LEU A 728 -12.03 -10.61 21.18
CA LEU A 728 -12.75 -11.90 21.20
C LEU A 728 -12.25 -12.84 22.32
N GLU A 729 -11.15 -12.49 22.97
CA GLU A 729 -10.52 -13.22 24.08
C GLU A 729 -10.41 -12.35 25.32
#